data_AF-A0A935MED1-F1
#
_entry.id   AF-A0A935MED1-F1
#
_cell.length_a   1.000
_cell.length_b   1.000
_cell.length_c   1.000
_cell.angle_alpha   90.00
_cell.angle_beta   90.00
_cell.angle_gamma   90.00
#
_symmetry.space_group_name_H-M   'P 1'
#
loop_
_entity.id
_entity.type
_entity.pdbx_description
1 polymer ?
#
loop_
_entity_poly.entity_id
_entity_poly.type
_entity_poly.pdbx_seq_one_letter_code
_entity_poly.pdbx_strand_id
1 'polypeptide(L)'
;MMNIRQLQKYPSLVFASITLAAYGLLLPFTGFYWDDWPFAFIAKFLGPAEFNPAFAPFRPFLGPIFYFTTSLIPPVPFYWQVFALVIRFIIGIAAWWMFKQIWPERPRVALIAAFFILIFPGYSQHWVAYTHINQELIPLIFYLLSFGFSFKGLRTQKNIYIIIALLLQLCGIFPTEYFFGIEGIRFLLLFAFFQGGLVERFIKTLRAWWPFLLVWILNAAWLIYYYKFGPYTSYEVTATQSLTVLSFLREALDALWKAGFYAWIQILPLTFTSLPAPASLLSLGLILLSFIFLVPYLKTSEQTTEDNQKTFAISLILIGIPAILLGRLPSLAAGLPLTLQSSYDRFMVSMIIGGSLFLLGMIELLFGNSRVKNYIFALVIALGIGQQFFNANIFRRDWENQRDIYWQMAWRIPALKPNTLLLTHQMPIDYETDISFTAPINWMYAPAEPSRADLPYLMLYTEKRLGGTTLPSFAPNIPITFPYRTRTFNGSTSQAVVFYIPQNGCLHVFDPSRGDMDVYSKLPDVLVDAIPLSDPSRIITNPETPAAPMFFPEPEHEWCYYFTKAGLAEQTDDYQTVVSLADEAISLGYKPTDPSEWFVFIKAYALTGNIRAAEKLSTAALAEDARIRKSLCTVWEQVHVDSLKGSENEIQQALLTFKCNPQ
;
A
#
# COMPACT_ATOMS: atom_id res chain seq x y z
N MET A 1 -7.51 37.13 -7.39
CA MET A 1 -6.93 36.08 -8.26
C MET A 1 -5.74 36.68 -9.02
N MET A 2 -4.54 36.12 -8.88
CA MET A 2 -3.39 36.52 -9.69
C MET A 2 -3.63 36.16 -11.17
N ASN A 3 -3.26 37.06 -12.09
CA ASN A 3 -3.27 36.75 -13.51
C ASN A 3 -2.14 35.73 -13.82
N ILE A 4 -2.32 34.86 -14.82
CA ILE A 4 -1.37 33.80 -15.21
C ILE A 4 0.05 34.33 -15.46
N ARG A 5 0.19 35.55 -15.98
CA ARG A 5 1.49 36.24 -16.13
C ARG A 5 2.20 36.52 -14.80
N GLN A 6 1.45 36.79 -13.74
CA GLN A 6 2.00 37.01 -12.40
C GLN A 6 2.43 35.68 -11.75
N LEU A 7 1.71 34.58 -12.01
CA LEU A 7 2.06 33.24 -11.50
C LEU A 7 3.44 32.75 -11.96
N GLN A 8 3.92 33.19 -13.12
CA GLN A 8 5.27 32.85 -13.61
C GLN A 8 6.39 33.38 -12.73
N LYS A 9 6.14 34.48 -12.00
CA LYS A 9 7.10 35.01 -11.03
C LYS A 9 7.19 34.14 -9.77
N TYR A 10 6.23 33.24 -9.56
CA TYR A 10 6.10 32.39 -8.37
C TYR A 10 5.92 30.92 -8.78
N PRO A 11 6.93 30.29 -9.41
CA PRO A 11 6.84 28.88 -9.82
C PRO A 11 6.54 27.93 -8.66
N SER A 12 6.96 28.27 -7.43
CA SER A 12 6.62 27.53 -6.22
C SER A 12 5.12 27.39 -5.97
N LEU A 13 4.32 28.42 -6.28
CA LEU A 13 2.86 28.34 -6.15
C LEU A 13 2.28 27.34 -7.14
N VAL A 14 2.83 27.26 -8.36
CA VAL A 14 2.37 26.30 -9.37
C VAL A 14 2.74 24.86 -8.98
N PHE A 15 3.96 24.65 -8.45
CA PHE A 15 4.33 23.36 -7.87
C PHE A 15 3.36 22.98 -6.73
N ALA A 16 3.07 23.90 -5.80
CA ALA A 16 2.14 23.64 -4.71
C ALA A 16 0.73 23.29 -5.20
N SER A 17 0.20 24.01 -6.20
CA SER A 17 -1.11 23.73 -6.79
C SER A 17 -1.15 22.36 -7.47
N ILE A 18 -0.12 21.98 -8.23
CA ILE A 18 -0.04 20.67 -8.87
C ILE A 18 0.07 19.57 -7.80
N THR A 19 0.90 19.76 -6.78
CA THR A 19 1.02 18.82 -5.66
C THR A 19 -0.31 18.62 -4.95
N LEU A 20 -1.03 19.70 -4.62
CA LEU A 20 -2.33 19.63 -3.97
C LEU A 20 -3.39 18.94 -4.84
N ALA A 21 -3.45 19.28 -6.14
CA ALA A 21 -4.40 18.67 -7.07
C ALA A 21 -4.14 17.17 -7.27
N ALA A 22 -2.88 16.77 -7.40
CA ALA A 22 -2.50 15.37 -7.66
C ALA A 22 -2.58 14.48 -6.42
N TYR A 23 -2.22 15.00 -5.24
CA TYR A 23 -1.98 14.18 -4.05
C TYR A 23 -2.83 14.57 -2.84
N GLY A 24 -3.34 15.80 -2.77
CA GLY A 24 -3.94 16.36 -1.57
C GLY A 24 -5.46 16.30 -1.48
N LEU A 25 -6.19 16.11 -2.60
CA LEU A 25 -7.66 16.22 -2.62
C LEU A 25 -8.36 15.17 -1.75
N LEU A 26 -7.88 13.93 -1.75
CA LEU A 26 -8.44 12.82 -0.95
C LEU A 26 -7.66 12.55 0.33
N LEU A 27 -6.66 13.38 0.64
CA LEU A 27 -5.75 13.20 1.78
C LEU A 27 -6.49 12.98 3.12
N PRO A 28 -7.56 13.73 3.46
CA PRO A 28 -8.27 13.53 4.73
C PRO A 28 -8.97 12.18 4.87
N PHE A 29 -9.15 11.45 3.77
CA PHE A 29 -9.86 10.17 3.71
C PHE A 29 -8.91 8.98 3.48
N THR A 30 -7.61 9.19 3.73
CA THR A 30 -6.55 8.17 3.63
C THR A 30 -5.87 7.99 4.98
N GLY A 31 -5.24 6.84 5.20
CA GLY A 31 -4.71 6.47 6.51
C GLY A 31 -3.35 5.80 6.48
N PHE A 32 -3.20 4.72 7.25
CA PHE A 32 -2.01 3.88 7.24
C PHE A 32 -2.21 2.64 6.40
N TYR A 33 -1.15 2.22 5.72
CA TYR A 33 -1.13 1.09 4.81
C TYR A 33 0.16 0.30 4.98
N TRP A 34 0.05 -1.02 4.90
CA TRP A 34 1.12 -1.99 4.83
C TRP A 34 2.09 -1.85 6.01
N ASP A 35 3.34 -1.50 5.73
CA ASP A 35 4.37 -1.32 6.74
C ASP A 35 4.19 -0.05 7.58
N ASP A 36 3.31 0.88 7.18
CA ASP A 36 2.98 2.06 7.98
C ASP A 36 2.42 1.65 9.35
N TRP A 37 1.59 0.61 9.40
CA TRP A 37 1.00 0.08 10.62
C TRP A 37 2.04 -0.44 11.62
N PRO A 38 2.94 -1.39 11.26
CA PRO A 38 4.05 -1.80 12.11
C PRO A 38 4.94 -0.64 12.57
N PHE A 39 5.24 0.33 11.70
CA PHE A 39 6.09 1.46 12.07
C PHE A 39 5.40 2.43 13.01
N ALA A 40 4.12 2.75 12.76
CA ALA A 40 3.32 3.57 13.65
C ALA A 40 3.17 2.93 15.04
N PHE A 41 2.98 1.60 15.08
CA PHE A 41 2.96 0.82 16.32
C PHE A 41 4.29 0.94 17.08
N ILE A 42 5.44 0.73 16.42
CA ILE A 42 6.75 0.91 17.05
C ILE A 42 6.90 2.32 17.62
N ALA A 43 6.58 3.36 16.85
CA ALA A 43 6.70 4.73 17.32
C ALA A 43 5.79 5.03 18.53
N LYS A 44 4.58 4.47 18.55
CA LYS A 44 3.62 4.66 19.64
C LYS A 44 4.04 3.96 20.93
N PHE A 45 4.44 2.70 20.86
CA PHE A 45 4.61 1.84 22.04
C PHE A 45 6.06 1.65 22.48
N LEU A 46 7.02 1.78 21.56
CA LEU A 46 8.45 1.61 21.83
C LEU A 46 9.21 2.94 21.77
N GLY A 47 8.66 3.91 21.04
CA GLY A 47 9.22 5.23 20.87
C GLY A 47 10.21 5.32 19.69
N PRO A 48 10.51 6.54 19.22
CA PRO A 48 11.37 6.77 18.04
C PRO A 48 12.75 6.11 18.11
N ALA A 49 13.36 6.03 19.30
CA ALA A 49 14.68 5.45 19.50
C ALA A 49 14.78 3.98 19.03
N GLU A 50 13.65 3.27 19.01
CA GLU A 50 13.56 1.87 18.62
C GLU A 50 13.83 1.62 17.14
N PHE A 51 13.69 2.61 16.27
CA PHE A 51 13.93 2.42 14.85
C PHE A 51 15.39 2.08 14.53
N ASN A 52 16.35 2.52 15.35
CA ASN A 52 17.76 2.17 15.16
C ASN A 52 18.00 0.67 15.34
N PRO A 53 17.68 0.03 16.48
CA PRO A 53 17.80 -1.41 16.63
C PRO A 53 16.84 -2.19 15.72
N ALA A 54 15.62 -1.70 15.44
CA ALA A 54 14.68 -2.38 14.57
C ALA A 54 15.15 -2.48 13.11
N PHE A 55 15.90 -1.48 12.62
CA PHE A 55 16.49 -1.50 11.27
C PHE A 55 17.95 -1.96 11.24
N ALA A 56 18.63 -2.12 12.38
CA ALA A 56 20.01 -2.58 12.45
C ALA A 56 20.30 -3.94 11.78
N PRO A 57 19.33 -4.89 11.69
CA PRO A 57 19.48 -6.15 10.93
C PRO A 57 19.17 -6.05 9.43
N PHE A 58 18.53 -4.96 8.96
CA PHE A 58 18.04 -4.87 7.59
C PHE A 58 18.66 -3.70 6.80
N ARG A 59 18.57 -2.48 7.35
CA ARG A 59 18.98 -1.22 6.71
C ARG A 59 19.40 -0.19 7.77
N PRO A 60 20.61 -0.28 8.36
CA PRO A 60 20.99 0.51 9.53
C PRO A 60 21.01 2.03 9.28
N PHE A 61 21.21 2.47 8.04
CA PHE A 61 21.17 3.89 7.67
C PHE A 61 19.76 4.45 7.54
N LEU A 62 18.73 3.60 7.52
CA LEU A 62 17.33 4.00 7.49
C LEU A 62 16.79 4.33 8.90
N GLY A 63 17.28 3.62 9.93
CA GLY A 63 16.92 3.84 11.33
C GLY A 63 17.01 5.30 11.77
N PRO A 64 18.12 6.04 11.51
CA PRO A 64 18.24 7.45 11.85
C PRO A 64 17.22 8.37 11.18
N ILE A 65 16.80 8.07 9.95
CA ILE A 65 15.77 8.85 9.24
C ILE A 65 14.43 8.68 9.96
N PHE A 66 14.03 7.42 10.23
CA PHE A 66 12.83 7.13 10.99
C PHE A 66 12.89 7.72 12.41
N TYR A 67 14.01 7.58 13.11
CA TYR A 67 14.22 8.18 14.43
C TYR A 67 13.92 9.68 14.40
N PHE A 68 14.48 10.40 13.43
CA PHE A 68 14.30 11.84 13.32
C PHE A 68 12.86 12.22 13.01
N THR A 69 12.25 11.64 11.97
CA THR A 69 10.89 12.00 11.55
C THR A 69 9.84 11.65 12.60
N THR A 70 9.97 10.48 13.23
CA THR A 70 9.03 10.00 14.25
C THR A 70 9.21 10.66 15.61
N SER A 71 10.36 11.30 15.86
CA SER A 71 10.55 12.20 17.01
C SER A 71 9.83 13.54 16.85
N LEU A 72 9.52 13.94 15.62
CA LEU A 72 8.87 15.21 15.30
C LEU A 72 7.37 15.05 15.03
N ILE A 73 6.98 13.95 14.39
CA ILE A 73 5.62 13.72 13.91
C ILE A 73 5.04 12.52 14.66
N PRO A 74 3.98 12.69 15.46
CA PRO A 74 3.37 11.56 16.17
C PRO A 74 2.68 10.61 15.16
N PRO A 75 2.48 9.33 15.53
CA PRO A 75 1.93 8.31 14.63
C PRO A 75 0.41 8.47 14.45
N VAL A 76 -0.01 9.58 13.85
CA VAL A 76 -1.41 9.90 13.49
C VAL A 76 -1.51 9.95 11.97
N PRO A 77 -2.42 9.18 11.34
CA PRO A 77 -2.42 9.02 9.88
C PRO A 77 -2.47 10.35 9.12
N PHE A 78 -3.38 11.25 9.50
CA PHE A 78 -3.53 12.56 8.85
C PHE A 78 -2.23 13.37 8.82
N TYR A 79 -1.43 13.35 9.91
CA TYR A 79 -0.18 14.11 9.97
C TYR A 79 0.87 13.57 9.01
N TRP A 80 0.96 12.25 8.88
CA TRP A 80 1.88 11.60 7.94
C TRP A 80 1.47 11.83 6.49
N GLN A 81 0.17 11.84 6.20
CA GLN A 81 -0.33 12.17 4.86
C GLN A 81 -0.03 13.64 4.50
N VAL A 82 -0.22 14.58 5.43
CA VAL A 82 0.19 15.99 5.24
C VAL A 82 1.70 16.10 5.05
N PHE A 83 2.48 15.37 5.83
CA PHE A 83 3.94 15.35 5.69
C PHE A 83 4.37 14.78 4.33
N ALA A 84 3.69 13.74 3.82
CA ALA A 84 3.91 13.21 2.49
C ALA A 84 3.74 14.29 1.42
N LEU A 85 2.67 15.09 1.54
CA LEU A 85 2.37 16.18 0.61
C LEU A 85 3.49 17.23 0.61
N VAL A 86 4.00 17.59 1.79
CA VAL A 86 5.14 18.52 1.94
C VAL A 86 6.41 17.94 1.31
N ILE A 87 6.72 16.67 1.58
CA ILE A 87 7.89 15.98 1.01
C ILE A 87 7.78 15.91 -0.52
N ARG A 88 6.60 15.60 -1.06
CA ARG A 88 6.36 15.56 -2.51
C ARG A 88 6.53 16.95 -3.14
N PHE A 89 6.05 18.00 -2.49
CA PHE A 89 6.30 19.38 -2.92
C PHE A 89 7.80 19.71 -2.94
N ILE A 90 8.54 19.33 -1.88
CA ILE A 90 9.99 19.54 -1.80
C ILE A 90 10.72 18.78 -2.91
N ILE A 91 10.31 17.55 -3.27
CA ILE A 91 10.86 16.82 -4.41
C ILE A 91 10.73 17.63 -5.70
N GLY A 92 9.55 18.19 -5.98
CA GLY A 92 9.31 19.03 -7.16
C GLY A 92 10.24 20.26 -7.20
N ILE A 93 10.37 20.96 -6.07
CA ILE A 93 11.26 22.12 -5.96
C ILE A 93 12.74 21.73 -6.07
N ALA A 94 13.16 20.63 -5.43
CA ALA A 94 14.52 20.12 -5.50
C ALA A 94 14.89 19.70 -6.93
N ALA A 95 13.98 19.01 -7.64
CA ALA A 95 14.15 18.65 -9.05
C ALA A 95 14.26 19.89 -9.95
N TRP A 96 13.40 20.89 -9.74
CA TRP A 96 13.46 22.14 -10.49
C TRP A 96 14.76 22.89 -10.26
N TRP A 97 15.19 23.01 -9.00
CA TRP A 97 16.45 23.63 -8.64
C TRP A 97 17.64 22.87 -9.25
N MET A 98 17.65 21.53 -9.14
CA MET A 98 18.65 20.66 -9.74
C MET A 98 18.78 20.92 -11.24
N PHE A 99 17.69 20.89 -11.99
CA PHE A 99 17.75 21.11 -13.44
C PHE A 99 18.10 22.55 -13.83
N LYS A 100 17.73 23.57 -13.04
CA LYS A 100 18.28 24.92 -13.22
C LYS A 100 19.79 24.97 -12.99
N GLN A 101 20.30 24.12 -12.10
CA GLN A 101 21.74 23.92 -11.97
C GLN A 101 22.32 23.00 -13.05
N ILE A 102 21.57 22.31 -13.90
CA ILE A 102 22.17 21.52 -14.98
C ILE A 102 22.12 22.32 -16.29
N TRP A 103 20.97 22.95 -16.57
CA TRP A 103 20.69 23.70 -17.78
C TRP A 103 20.26 25.14 -17.47
N PRO A 104 21.19 26.03 -17.05
CA PRO A 104 20.86 27.41 -16.69
C PRO A 104 20.21 28.20 -17.85
N GLU A 105 20.63 27.92 -19.07
CA GLU A 105 20.10 28.56 -20.29
C GLU A 105 18.71 28.05 -20.70
N ARG A 106 18.24 26.93 -20.14
CA ARG A 106 16.97 26.27 -20.53
C ARG A 106 15.99 26.16 -19.36
N PRO A 107 15.56 27.29 -18.77
CA PRO A 107 14.70 27.30 -17.58
C PRO A 107 13.34 26.63 -17.82
N ARG A 108 12.83 26.71 -19.05
CA ARG A 108 11.58 26.06 -19.47
C ARG A 108 11.69 24.53 -19.45
N VAL A 109 12.77 23.98 -20.00
CA VAL A 109 13.04 22.54 -20.00
C VAL A 109 13.19 22.05 -18.56
N ALA A 110 13.94 22.79 -17.73
CA ALA A 110 14.11 22.48 -16.31
C ALA A 110 12.75 22.46 -15.56
N LEU A 111 11.86 23.41 -15.87
CA LEU A 111 10.51 23.45 -15.29
C LEU A 111 9.67 22.22 -15.69
N ILE A 112 9.63 21.89 -16.97
CA ILE A 112 8.83 20.75 -17.48
C ILE A 112 9.37 19.42 -16.95
N ALA A 113 10.70 19.24 -16.95
CA ALA A 113 11.33 18.05 -16.38
C ALA A 113 10.99 17.86 -14.90
N ALA A 114 10.96 18.96 -14.13
CA ALA A 114 10.58 18.94 -12.73
C ALA A 114 9.08 18.67 -12.51
N PHE A 115 8.19 19.18 -13.37
CA PHE A 115 6.78 18.78 -13.33
C PHE A 115 6.62 17.29 -13.62
N PHE A 116 7.30 16.75 -14.62
CA PHE A 116 7.26 15.32 -14.93
C PHE A 116 7.73 14.46 -13.74
N ILE A 117 8.81 14.85 -13.05
CA ILE A 117 9.24 14.17 -11.82
C ILE A 117 8.18 14.31 -10.71
N LEU A 118 7.60 15.50 -10.52
CA LEU A 118 6.62 15.72 -9.45
C LEU A 118 5.40 14.78 -9.56
N ILE A 119 4.91 14.58 -10.77
CA ILE A 119 3.67 13.84 -11.07
C ILE A 119 3.91 12.49 -11.73
N PHE A 120 5.13 11.95 -11.64
CA PHE A 120 5.51 10.73 -12.36
C PHE A 120 4.54 9.58 -12.07
N PRO A 121 3.77 9.13 -13.08
CA PRO A 121 2.62 8.26 -12.84
C PRO A 121 3.00 6.79 -12.62
N GLY A 122 4.26 6.43 -12.87
CA GLY A 122 4.77 5.08 -12.61
C GLY A 122 4.84 4.75 -11.12
N TYR A 123 4.92 5.76 -10.24
CA TYR A 123 4.95 5.57 -8.80
C TYR A 123 3.58 5.90 -8.19
N SER A 124 2.86 4.87 -7.70
CA SER A 124 1.50 5.02 -7.17
C SER A 124 1.42 5.13 -5.65
N GLN A 125 2.49 4.79 -4.93
CA GLN A 125 2.46 4.51 -3.49
C GLN A 125 2.66 5.75 -2.62
N HIS A 126 2.22 6.93 -3.07
CA HIS A 126 2.35 8.17 -2.30
C HIS A 126 1.73 8.08 -0.90
N TRP A 127 0.58 7.40 -0.79
CA TRP A 127 -0.24 7.33 0.42
C TRP A 127 0.24 6.29 1.42
N VAL A 128 1.19 5.42 1.07
CA VAL A 128 1.92 4.59 2.06
C VAL A 128 3.00 5.48 2.68
N ALA A 129 2.51 6.54 3.32
CA ALA A 129 3.25 7.77 3.60
C ALA A 129 4.34 7.53 4.62
N TYR A 130 4.03 6.81 5.70
CA TYR A 130 4.97 6.61 6.80
C TYR A 130 6.23 5.88 6.31
N THR A 131 6.04 4.80 5.55
CA THR A 131 7.11 3.97 5.03
C THR A 131 7.90 4.69 3.96
N HIS A 132 7.23 5.16 2.91
CA HIS A 132 7.92 5.61 1.71
C HIS A 132 8.51 7.01 1.80
N ILE A 133 7.97 7.88 2.66
CA ILE A 133 8.64 9.14 2.98
C ILE A 133 10.05 8.88 3.49
N ASN A 134 10.15 7.99 4.50
CA ASN A 134 11.40 7.71 5.17
C ASN A 134 12.33 6.85 4.32
N GLN A 135 11.80 5.82 3.64
CA GLN A 135 12.59 4.84 2.92
C GLN A 135 13.15 5.34 1.58
N GLU A 136 12.38 6.11 0.79
CA GLU A 136 12.84 6.51 -0.54
C GLU A 136 12.66 8.00 -0.88
N LEU A 137 11.63 8.69 -0.37
CA LEU A 137 11.35 10.05 -0.83
C LEU A 137 12.29 11.09 -0.20
N ILE A 138 12.60 10.97 1.10
CA ILE A 138 13.65 11.79 1.75
C ILE A 138 15.03 11.52 1.13
N PRO A 139 15.49 10.26 0.99
CA PRO A 139 16.72 9.96 0.28
C PRO A 139 16.76 10.48 -1.17
N LEU A 140 15.63 10.44 -1.89
CA LEU A 140 15.52 11.02 -3.23
C LEU A 140 15.76 12.53 -3.22
N ILE A 141 15.23 13.28 -2.25
CA ILE A 141 15.49 14.72 -2.11
C ILE A 141 16.99 14.97 -1.95
N PHE A 142 17.65 14.24 -1.04
CA PHE A 142 19.10 14.37 -0.86
C PHE A 142 19.86 14.10 -2.15
N TYR A 143 19.45 13.07 -2.88
CA TYR A 143 20.10 12.70 -4.12
C TYR A 143 19.90 13.74 -5.25
N LEU A 144 18.68 14.28 -5.43
CA LEU A 144 18.41 15.39 -6.35
C LEU A 144 19.22 16.64 -6.01
N LEU A 145 19.32 16.98 -4.72
CA LEU A 145 20.15 18.10 -4.27
C LEU A 145 21.64 17.82 -4.50
N SER A 146 22.11 16.59 -4.30
CA SER A 146 23.48 16.17 -4.61
C SER A 146 23.83 16.42 -6.08
N PHE A 147 22.96 16.06 -7.01
CA PHE A 147 23.13 16.42 -8.42
C PHE A 147 23.24 17.92 -8.61
N GLY A 148 22.29 18.70 -8.10
CA GLY A 148 22.28 20.16 -8.30
C GLY A 148 23.53 20.84 -7.74
N PHE A 149 23.99 20.43 -6.56
CA PHE A 149 25.22 20.96 -5.95
C PHE A 149 26.48 20.55 -6.72
N SER A 150 26.50 19.37 -7.36
CA SER A 150 27.62 18.94 -8.22
C SER A 150 27.85 19.95 -9.35
N PHE A 151 26.80 20.29 -10.09
CA PHE A 151 26.90 21.25 -11.19
C PHE A 151 27.09 22.70 -10.72
N LYS A 152 26.49 23.07 -9.58
CA LYS A 152 26.75 24.38 -8.96
C LYS A 152 28.22 24.55 -8.57
N GLY A 153 28.83 23.51 -7.98
CA GLY A 153 30.25 23.47 -7.63
C GLY A 153 31.14 23.62 -8.85
N LEU A 154 30.83 22.90 -9.94
CA LEU A 154 31.59 23.00 -11.20
C LEU A 154 31.54 24.40 -11.83
N ARG A 155 30.36 25.04 -11.89
CA ARG A 155 30.23 26.38 -12.46
C ARG A 155 30.89 27.47 -11.62
N THR A 156 30.71 27.40 -10.31
CA THR A 156 31.24 28.42 -9.39
C THR A 156 32.69 28.17 -9.01
N GLN A 157 33.23 27.00 -9.35
CA GLN A 157 34.58 26.54 -8.99
C GLN A 157 34.81 26.53 -7.46
N LYS A 158 33.76 26.31 -6.67
CA LYS A 158 33.83 26.27 -5.20
C LYS A 158 33.69 24.85 -4.67
N ASN A 159 34.77 24.36 -4.04
CA ASN A 159 34.84 23.00 -3.49
C ASN A 159 33.80 22.72 -2.40
N ILE A 160 33.36 23.74 -1.64
CA ILE A 160 32.33 23.57 -0.61
C ILE A 160 31.04 22.97 -1.18
N TYR A 161 30.65 23.32 -2.40
CA TYR A 161 29.46 22.74 -3.02
C TYR A 161 29.66 21.28 -3.44
N ILE A 162 30.88 20.89 -3.81
CA ILE A 162 31.19 19.48 -4.07
C ILE A 162 31.15 18.68 -2.76
N ILE A 163 31.67 19.22 -1.66
CA ILE A 163 31.59 18.60 -0.33
C ILE A 163 30.12 18.40 0.08
N ILE A 164 29.29 19.45 -0.07
CA ILE A 164 27.84 19.37 0.20
C ILE A 164 27.21 18.29 -0.69
N ALA A 165 27.55 18.23 -1.98
CA ALA A 165 27.03 17.22 -2.89
C ALA A 165 27.41 15.78 -2.46
N LEU A 166 28.63 15.56 -1.96
CA LEU A 166 29.09 14.25 -1.47
C LEU A 166 28.35 13.85 -0.19
N LEU A 167 28.17 14.76 0.77
CA LEU A 167 27.41 14.50 1.99
C LEU A 167 25.95 14.16 1.68
N LEU A 168 25.33 14.90 0.76
CA LEU A 168 23.97 14.60 0.30
C LEU A 168 23.89 13.27 -0.46
N GLN A 169 24.92 12.90 -1.21
CA GLN A 169 24.97 11.59 -1.87
C GLN A 169 24.99 10.46 -0.84
N LEU A 170 25.79 10.59 0.23
CA LEU A 170 25.84 9.63 1.34
C LEU A 170 24.43 9.44 1.95
N CYS A 171 23.75 10.54 2.27
CA CYS A 171 22.39 10.50 2.82
C CYS A 171 21.34 9.98 1.82
N GLY A 172 21.60 10.02 0.51
CA GLY A 172 20.69 9.53 -0.52
C GLY A 172 20.84 8.04 -0.83
N ILE A 173 22.07 7.51 -0.89
CA ILE A 173 22.33 6.15 -1.39
C ILE A 173 22.46 5.08 -0.30
N PHE A 174 22.92 5.45 0.91
CA PHE A 174 23.08 4.49 2.00
C PHE A 174 21.78 3.99 2.64
N PRO A 175 20.71 4.80 2.76
CA PRO A 175 19.47 4.33 3.36
C PRO A 175 18.70 3.28 2.54
N THR A 176 18.87 3.26 1.22
CA THR A 176 18.12 2.38 0.32
C THR A 176 18.94 1.98 -0.92
N GLU A 177 18.87 0.70 -1.26
CA GLU A 177 19.48 0.14 -2.48
C GLU A 177 18.79 0.59 -3.78
N TYR A 178 17.61 1.22 -3.71
CA TYR A 178 16.82 1.63 -4.88
C TYR A 178 17.61 2.60 -5.78
N PHE A 179 18.43 3.43 -5.15
CA PHE A 179 19.21 4.47 -5.83
C PHE A 179 20.64 4.03 -6.17
N PHE A 180 20.94 2.75 -6.05
CA PHE A 180 22.26 2.25 -6.38
C PHE A 180 22.62 2.50 -7.85
N GLY A 181 21.74 2.15 -8.81
CA GLY A 181 22.05 2.30 -10.23
C GLY A 181 22.08 3.75 -10.74
N ILE A 182 21.41 4.68 -10.05
CA ILE A 182 21.18 6.04 -10.58
C ILE A 182 22.42 6.94 -10.54
N GLU A 183 23.52 6.53 -9.89
CA GLU A 183 24.79 7.28 -9.95
C GLU A 183 25.35 7.37 -11.38
N GLY A 184 25.06 6.39 -12.23
CA GLY A 184 25.41 6.44 -13.65
C GLY A 184 24.74 7.62 -14.39
N ILE A 185 23.61 8.12 -13.89
CA ILE A 185 22.97 9.33 -14.44
C ILE A 185 23.88 10.55 -14.25
N ARG A 186 24.66 10.63 -13.16
CA ARG A 186 25.59 11.75 -12.92
C ARG A 186 26.69 11.76 -13.95
N PHE A 187 27.24 10.59 -14.24
CA PHE A 187 28.23 10.43 -15.31
C PHE A 187 27.67 10.92 -16.65
N LEU A 188 26.45 10.50 -17.04
CA LEU A 188 25.83 10.90 -18.30
C LEU A 188 25.57 12.41 -18.38
N LEU A 189 25.07 13.02 -17.30
CA LEU A 189 24.84 14.46 -17.23
C LEU A 189 26.14 15.26 -17.27
N LEU A 190 27.20 14.79 -16.57
CA LEU A 190 28.53 15.41 -16.61
C LEU A 190 29.16 15.31 -18.00
N PHE A 191 29.01 14.15 -18.65
CA PHE A 191 29.48 13.95 -20.02
C PHE A 191 28.78 14.89 -21.00
N ALA A 192 27.47 15.11 -20.85
CA ALA A 192 26.72 16.10 -21.63
C ALA A 192 27.10 17.55 -21.30
N PHE A 193 27.55 17.84 -20.08
CA PHE A 193 27.96 19.17 -19.64
C PHE A 193 29.32 19.61 -20.19
N PHE A 194 30.31 18.71 -20.20
CA PHE A 194 31.64 19.05 -20.71
C PHE A 194 31.66 19.13 -22.24
N GLN A 195 32.29 20.20 -22.76
CA GLN A 195 32.56 20.40 -24.18
C GLN A 195 33.97 19.91 -24.55
N GLY A 196 34.20 19.67 -25.84
CA GLY A 196 35.49 19.22 -26.40
C GLY A 196 35.36 17.92 -27.22
N GLY A 197 36.51 17.34 -27.59
CA GLY A 197 36.56 16.03 -28.25
C GLY A 197 36.07 14.90 -27.33
N LEU A 198 35.72 13.74 -27.90
CA LEU A 198 35.14 12.61 -27.13
C LEU A 198 36.04 12.17 -25.96
N VAL A 199 37.35 12.00 -26.20
CA VAL A 199 38.33 11.60 -25.18
C VAL A 199 38.48 12.68 -24.10
N GLU A 200 38.55 13.95 -24.50
CA GLU A 200 38.68 15.07 -23.56
C GLU A 200 37.46 15.18 -22.63
N ARG A 201 36.25 15.08 -23.20
CA ARG A 201 34.99 15.05 -22.44
C ARG A 201 34.96 13.88 -21.47
N PHE A 202 35.37 12.69 -21.90
CA PHE A 202 35.43 11.51 -21.06
C PHE A 202 36.38 11.70 -19.87
N ILE A 203 37.60 12.20 -20.10
CA ILE A 203 38.58 12.45 -19.03
C ILE A 203 38.08 13.50 -18.04
N LYS A 204 37.51 14.62 -18.53
CA LYS A 204 36.92 15.66 -17.67
C LYS A 204 35.77 15.12 -16.83
N THR A 205 34.90 14.31 -17.45
CA THR A 205 33.78 13.63 -16.79
C THR A 205 34.28 12.72 -15.69
N LEU A 206 35.23 11.83 -15.99
CA LEU A 206 35.77 10.88 -15.02
C LEU A 206 36.42 11.59 -13.84
N ARG A 207 37.18 12.67 -14.08
CA ARG A 207 37.80 13.47 -13.00
C ARG A 207 36.76 14.13 -12.09
N ALA A 208 35.70 14.70 -12.67
CA ALA A 208 34.63 15.33 -11.90
C ALA A 208 33.74 14.31 -11.17
N TRP A 209 33.58 13.12 -11.76
CA TRP A 209 32.74 12.05 -11.23
C TRP A 209 33.45 11.21 -10.16
N TRP A 210 34.77 11.11 -10.19
CA TRP A 210 35.56 10.25 -9.30
C TRP A 210 35.22 10.37 -7.81
N PRO A 211 35.05 11.57 -7.21
CA PRO A 211 34.68 11.67 -5.80
C PRO A 211 33.32 11.03 -5.49
N PHE A 212 32.35 11.16 -6.40
CA PHE A 212 31.01 10.58 -6.25
C PHE A 212 31.01 9.08 -6.50
N LEU A 213 31.83 8.62 -7.47
CA LEU A 213 32.06 7.21 -7.69
C LEU A 213 32.69 6.54 -6.46
N LEU A 214 33.59 7.22 -5.74
CA LEU A 214 34.18 6.69 -4.51
C LEU A 214 33.12 6.45 -3.43
N VAL A 215 32.20 7.40 -3.22
CA VAL A 215 31.06 7.22 -2.29
C VAL A 215 30.18 6.04 -2.71
N TRP A 216 29.93 5.90 -4.01
CA TRP A 216 29.18 4.77 -4.54
C TRP A 216 29.89 3.43 -4.32
N ILE A 217 31.22 3.37 -4.54
CA ILE A 217 32.03 2.17 -4.28
C ILE A 217 31.99 1.81 -2.79
N LEU A 218 32.06 2.81 -1.90
CA LEU A 218 31.94 2.59 -0.46
C LEU A 218 30.57 2.01 -0.08
N ASN A 219 29.49 2.51 -0.70
CA ASN A 219 28.16 1.94 -0.52
C ASN A 219 28.07 0.50 -1.04
N ALA A 220 28.64 0.21 -2.21
CA ALA A 220 28.69 -1.14 -2.76
C ALA A 220 29.47 -2.10 -1.84
N ALA A 221 30.64 -1.67 -1.34
CA ALA A 221 31.44 -2.43 -0.39
C ALA A 221 30.69 -2.68 0.92
N TRP A 222 29.99 -1.67 1.43
CA TRP A 222 29.12 -1.78 2.59
C TRP A 222 28.00 -2.81 2.37
N LEU A 223 27.26 -2.72 1.26
CA LEU A 223 26.17 -3.65 0.94
C LEU A 223 26.69 -5.09 0.83
N ILE A 224 27.82 -5.31 0.15
CA ILE A 224 28.44 -6.64 0.03
C ILE A 224 28.84 -7.18 1.41
N TYR A 225 29.50 -6.36 2.23
CA TYR A 225 29.89 -6.74 3.58
C TYR A 225 28.66 -7.10 4.42
N TYR A 226 27.65 -6.25 4.38
CA TYR A 226 26.45 -6.38 5.19
C TYR A 226 25.58 -7.58 4.79
N TYR A 227 25.44 -7.86 3.49
CA TYR A 227 24.70 -9.04 3.01
C TYR A 227 25.44 -10.36 3.22
N LYS A 228 26.79 -10.39 3.17
CA LYS A 228 27.56 -11.64 3.32
C LYS A 228 27.97 -11.96 4.75
N PHE A 229 28.25 -10.94 5.54
CA PHE A 229 28.87 -11.07 6.87
C PHE A 229 28.09 -10.34 7.95
N GLY A 230 27.10 -9.52 7.59
CA GLY A 230 26.24 -8.81 8.52
C GLY A 230 24.98 -9.60 8.89
N PRO A 231 24.17 -9.06 9.81
CA PRO A 231 22.96 -9.70 10.34
C PRO A 231 21.75 -9.70 9.37
N TYR A 232 21.98 -9.64 8.05
CA TYR A 232 20.90 -9.47 7.08
C TYR A 232 20.00 -10.70 6.95
N THR A 233 18.68 -10.53 7.13
CA THR A 233 17.72 -11.63 7.20
C THR A 233 16.44 -11.45 6.36
N SER A 234 16.33 -10.47 5.46
CA SER A 234 15.05 -10.24 4.75
C SER A 234 14.85 -11.04 3.46
N TYR A 235 15.86 -11.19 2.60
CA TYR A 235 15.74 -11.96 1.36
C TYR A 235 17.05 -12.67 1.06
N GLU A 236 17.03 -13.96 0.75
CA GLU A 236 18.18 -14.56 0.10
C GLU A 236 18.34 -13.89 -1.26
N VAL A 237 19.49 -13.26 -1.50
CA VAL A 237 19.85 -12.79 -2.85
C VAL A 237 20.07 -14.05 -3.67
N THR A 238 19.00 -14.53 -4.31
CA THR A 238 19.08 -15.66 -5.25
C THR A 238 19.75 -15.14 -6.51
N ALA A 239 21.08 -15.03 -6.46
CA ALA A 239 21.92 -14.63 -7.57
C ALA A 239 22.00 -15.75 -8.62
N THR A 240 20.87 -16.28 -9.09
CA THR A 240 20.84 -17.45 -9.97
C THR A 240 19.53 -17.55 -10.75
N GLN A 241 19.27 -16.59 -11.64
CA GLN A 241 18.76 -16.94 -12.96
C GLN A 241 19.81 -16.52 -13.96
N SER A 242 20.29 -17.46 -14.78
CA SER A 242 21.08 -17.13 -15.96
C SER A 242 20.19 -16.30 -16.89
N LEU A 243 20.23 -14.98 -16.71
CA LEU A 243 19.53 -14.04 -17.60
C LEU A 243 20.11 -14.27 -19.00
N THR A 244 19.33 -14.91 -19.85
CA THR A 244 19.66 -14.99 -21.26
C THR A 244 19.68 -13.57 -21.83
N VAL A 245 20.47 -13.34 -22.88
CA VAL A 245 20.49 -12.03 -23.56
C VAL A 245 19.07 -11.61 -23.99
N LEU A 246 18.25 -12.58 -24.38
CA LEU A 246 16.85 -12.36 -24.76
C LEU A 246 15.97 -11.93 -23.57
N SER A 247 16.10 -12.56 -22.40
CA SER A 247 15.31 -12.17 -21.23
C SER A 247 15.71 -10.78 -20.71
N PHE A 248 17.01 -10.47 -20.73
CA PHE A 248 17.49 -9.12 -20.40
C PHE A 248 16.95 -8.07 -21.37
N LEU A 249 16.98 -8.34 -22.68
CA LEU A 249 16.43 -7.42 -23.69
C LEU A 249 14.93 -7.20 -23.50
N ARG A 250 14.18 -8.26 -23.17
CA ARG A 250 12.74 -8.17 -22.88
C ARG A 250 12.46 -7.29 -21.66
N GLU A 251 13.18 -7.48 -20.56
CA GLU A 251 13.05 -6.66 -19.35
C GLU A 251 13.44 -5.19 -19.62
N ALA A 252 14.48 -4.96 -20.42
CA ALA A 252 14.90 -3.62 -20.81
C ALA A 252 13.82 -2.90 -21.64
N LEU A 253 13.24 -3.58 -22.64
CA LEU A 253 12.15 -3.04 -23.46
C LEU A 253 10.88 -2.81 -22.63
N ASP A 254 10.56 -3.72 -21.72
CA ASP A 254 9.41 -3.59 -20.82
C ASP A 254 9.57 -2.39 -19.86
N ALA A 255 10.77 -2.20 -19.30
CA ALA A 255 11.07 -1.03 -18.47
C ALA A 255 10.98 0.28 -19.26
N LEU A 256 11.54 0.33 -20.47
CA LEU A 256 11.43 1.50 -21.36
C LEU A 256 9.99 1.80 -21.74
N TRP A 257 9.21 0.78 -22.09
CA TRP A 257 7.79 0.92 -22.41
C TRP A 257 6.99 1.44 -21.22
N LYS A 258 7.13 0.80 -20.04
CA LYS A 258 6.35 1.14 -18.84
C LYS A 258 6.73 2.50 -18.27
N ALA A 259 8.00 2.74 -17.98
CA ALA A 259 8.46 3.99 -17.35
C ALA A 259 8.49 5.17 -18.33
N GLY A 260 8.75 4.91 -19.63
CA GLY A 260 8.87 5.93 -20.65
C GLY A 260 7.54 6.34 -21.30
N PHE A 261 6.56 5.43 -21.41
CA PHE A 261 5.33 5.69 -22.15
C PHE A 261 4.06 5.24 -21.41
N TYR A 262 3.90 3.95 -21.14
CA TYR A 262 2.60 3.39 -20.73
C TYR A 262 2.09 3.99 -19.42
N ALA A 263 2.95 4.20 -18.42
CA ALA A 263 2.55 4.83 -17.15
C ALA A 263 1.90 6.21 -17.37
N TRP A 264 2.30 6.96 -18.40
CA TRP A 264 1.77 8.30 -18.69
C TRP A 264 0.37 8.32 -19.29
N ILE A 265 -0.06 7.19 -19.86
CA ILE A 265 -1.37 7.06 -20.51
C ILE A 265 -2.28 6.04 -19.83
N GLN A 266 -1.77 5.26 -18.86
CA GLN A 266 -2.50 4.17 -18.21
C GLN A 266 -3.82 4.63 -17.56
N ILE A 267 -3.94 5.90 -17.18
CA ILE A 267 -5.17 6.46 -16.62
C ILE A 267 -6.36 6.35 -17.60
N LEU A 268 -6.11 6.39 -18.91
CA LEU A 268 -7.14 6.30 -19.92
C LEU A 268 -7.84 4.93 -19.91
N PRO A 269 -7.14 3.79 -20.10
CA PRO A 269 -7.80 2.50 -19.99
C PRO A 269 -8.40 2.26 -18.60
N LEU A 270 -7.72 2.67 -17.51
CA LEU A 270 -8.24 2.50 -16.14
C LEU A 270 -9.57 3.21 -15.91
N THR A 271 -9.71 4.44 -16.40
CA THR A 271 -10.96 5.21 -16.27
C THR A 271 -12.03 4.70 -17.22
N PHE A 272 -11.70 4.38 -18.48
CA PHE A 272 -12.68 3.91 -19.46
C PHE A 272 -13.29 2.55 -19.11
N THR A 273 -12.54 1.63 -18.48
CA THR A 273 -13.07 0.33 -18.05
C THR A 273 -13.99 0.42 -16.83
N SER A 274 -13.93 1.53 -16.09
CA SER A 274 -14.68 1.73 -14.85
C SER A 274 -15.79 2.78 -14.97
N LEU A 275 -16.06 3.32 -16.16
CA LEU A 275 -17.19 4.23 -16.37
C LEU A 275 -18.54 3.49 -16.17
N PRO A 276 -19.57 4.16 -15.60
CA PRO A 276 -19.62 5.58 -15.22
C PRO A 276 -19.27 5.86 -13.74
N ALA A 277 -18.40 5.06 -13.10
CA ALA A 277 -18.10 5.24 -11.68
C ALA A 277 -17.69 6.70 -11.34
N PRO A 278 -18.18 7.28 -10.22
CA PRO A 278 -17.91 8.66 -9.86
C PRO A 278 -16.42 9.01 -9.80
N ALA A 279 -15.59 8.09 -9.29
CA ALA A 279 -14.14 8.29 -9.22
C ALA A 279 -13.53 8.51 -10.61
N SER A 280 -13.97 7.77 -11.62
CA SER A 280 -13.47 7.89 -13.00
C SER A 280 -13.92 9.19 -13.65
N LEU A 281 -15.16 9.62 -13.39
CA LEU A 281 -15.65 10.93 -13.83
C LEU A 281 -14.90 12.09 -13.17
N LEU A 282 -14.63 12.00 -11.87
CA LEU A 282 -13.85 13.01 -11.14
C LEU A 282 -12.39 13.07 -11.63
N SER A 283 -11.75 11.92 -11.88
CA SER A 283 -10.42 11.87 -12.49
C SER A 283 -10.38 12.54 -13.86
N LEU A 284 -11.34 12.23 -14.75
CA LEU A 284 -11.44 12.84 -16.07
C LEU A 284 -11.74 14.35 -15.99
N GLY A 285 -12.60 14.76 -15.06
CA GLY A 285 -12.89 16.17 -14.78
C GLY A 285 -11.64 16.93 -14.30
N LEU A 286 -10.87 16.33 -13.39
CA LEU A 286 -9.62 16.91 -12.89
C LEU A 286 -8.55 17.00 -13.99
N ILE A 287 -8.45 16.00 -14.87
CA ILE A 287 -7.58 16.06 -16.06
C ILE A 287 -7.98 17.25 -16.93
N LEU A 288 -9.27 17.42 -17.23
CA LEU A 288 -9.76 18.53 -18.06
C LEU A 288 -9.47 19.90 -17.42
N LEU A 289 -9.77 20.07 -16.13
CA LEU A 289 -9.51 21.32 -15.41
C LEU A 289 -8.02 21.65 -15.35
N SER A 290 -7.18 20.65 -15.07
CA SER A 290 -5.72 20.79 -15.04
C SER A 290 -5.18 21.17 -16.42
N PHE A 291 -5.68 20.55 -17.48
CA PHE A 291 -5.32 20.89 -18.86
C PHE A 291 -5.68 22.35 -19.21
N ILE A 292 -6.92 22.78 -18.90
CA ILE A 292 -7.39 24.15 -19.13
C ILE A 292 -6.52 25.16 -18.39
N PHE A 293 -6.09 24.85 -17.16
CA PHE A 293 -5.18 25.71 -16.38
C PHE A 293 -3.74 25.73 -16.92
N LEU A 294 -3.19 24.58 -17.32
CA LEU A 294 -1.78 24.43 -17.70
C LEU A 294 -1.47 24.98 -19.09
N VAL A 295 -2.40 24.89 -20.05
CA VAL A 295 -2.19 25.41 -21.42
C VAL A 295 -1.80 26.90 -21.45
N PRO A 296 -2.57 27.83 -20.84
CA PRO A 296 -2.20 29.25 -20.84
C PRO A 296 -0.94 29.54 -20.02
N TYR A 297 -0.70 28.79 -18.92
CA TYR A 297 0.53 28.90 -18.15
C TYR A 297 1.77 28.56 -18.98
N LEU A 298 1.76 27.43 -19.67
CA LEU A 298 2.89 26.98 -20.51
C LEU A 298 3.06 27.83 -21.78
N LYS A 299 1.97 28.40 -22.33
CA LYS A 299 2.06 29.33 -23.47
C LYS A 299 2.74 30.64 -23.11
N THR A 300 2.52 31.13 -21.90
CA THR A 300 3.08 32.40 -21.44
C THR A 300 4.57 32.24 -21.09
N SER A 301 5.05 31.03 -20.81
CA SER A 301 6.46 30.79 -20.46
C SER A 301 7.34 31.21 -21.64
N GLU A 302 8.38 32.00 -21.36
CA GLU A 302 9.33 32.43 -22.40
C GLU A 302 9.83 31.22 -23.19
N GLN A 303 9.78 31.35 -24.52
CA GLN A 303 10.37 30.39 -25.44
C GLN A 303 11.70 30.97 -25.88
N THR A 304 12.79 30.45 -25.34
CA THR A 304 14.09 30.66 -25.96
C THR A 304 14.12 29.86 -27.26
N THR A 305 14.06 30.56 -28.39
CA THR A 305 14.42 30.01 -29.70
C THR A 305 15.93 29.74 -29.68
N GLU A 306 16.31 28.50 -29.39
CA GLU A 306 17.71 28.10 -29.33
C GLU A 306 18.13 27.35 -30.59
N ASP A 307 19.31 27.70 -31.08
CA ASP A 307 20.04 26.91 -32.05
C ASP A 307 20.32 25.51 -31.45
N ASN A 308 20.31 24.48 -32.28
CA ASN A 308 20.61 23.09 -31.88
C ASN A 308 19.57 22.35 -30.97
N GLN A 309 18.28 22.73 -31.00
CA GLN A 309 17.21 22.08 -30.21
C GLN A 309 17.09 20.56 -30.43
N LYS A 310 17.25 20.08 -31.68
CA LYS A 310 17.20 18.64 -32.00
C LYS A 310 18.29 17.84 -31.29
N THR A 311 19.53 18.33 -31.33
CA THR A 311 20.67 17.67 -30.69
C THR A 311 20.48 17.55 -29.18
N PHE A 312 19.93 18.58 -28.55
CA PHE A 312 19.60 18.51 -27.13
C PHE A 312 18.46 17.53 -26.82
N ALA A 313 17.40 17.51 -27.62
CA ALA A 313 16.31 16.55 -27.46
C ALA A 313 16.82 15.11 -27.57
N ILE A 314 17.71 14.84 -28.52
CA ILE A 314 18.42 13.55 -28.64
C ILE A 314 19.27 13.28 -27.39
N SER A 315 19.98 14.28 -26.87
CA SER A 315 20.74 14.12 -25.62
C SER A 315 19.85 13.73 -24.45
N LEU A 316 18.64 14.30 -24.32
CA LEU A 316 17.69 13.92 -23.27
C LEU A 316 17.25 12.46 -23.41
N ILE A 317 16.97 12.00 -24.63
CA ILE A 317 16.60 10.60 -24.90
C ILE A 317 17.77 9.66 -24.58
N LEU A 318 18.99 10.00 -25.02
CA LEU A 318 20.19 9.21 -24.79
C LEU A 318 20.61 9.15 -23.32
N ILE A 319 20.21 10.14 -22.50
CA ILE A 319 20.38 10.08 -21.04
C ILE A 319 19.22 9.29 -20.41
N GLY A 320 17.98 9.51 -20.88
CA GLY A 320 16.76 8.92 -20.36
C GLY A 320 16.72 7.39 -20.49
N ILE A 321 17.12 6.84 -21.64
CA ILE A 321 17.12 5.39 -21.88
C ILE A 321 18.04 4.66 -20.88
N PRO A 322 19.36 4.96 -20.78
CA PRO A 322 20.21 4.34 -19.77
C PRO A 322 19.74 4.64 -18.35
N ALA A 323 19.21 5.83 -18.06
CA ALA A 323 18.71 6.17 -16.73
C ALA A 323 17.53 5.27 -16.28
N ILE A 324 16.61 4.93 -17.19
CA ILE A 324 15.53 3.95 -16.91
C ILE A 324 16.15 2.58 -16.60
N LEU A 325 17.08 2.10 -17.43
CA LEU A 325 17.69 0.77 -17.26
C LEU A 325 18.51 0.69 -15.97
N LEU A 326 19.27 1.74 -15.65
CA LEU A 326 20.02 1.88 -14.41
C LEU A 326 19.10 1.93 -13.19
N GLY A 327 17.97 2.64 -13.27
CA GLY A 327 16.95 2.64 -12.22
C GLY A 327 16.32 1.26 -11.99
N ARG A 328 16.08 0.50 -13.06
CA ARG A 328 15.54 -0.87 -13.00
C ARG A 328 16.52 -1.87 -12.37
N LEU A 329 17.83 -1.63 -12.52
CA LEU A 329 18.89 -2.57 -12.18
C LEU A 329 18.78 -3.22 -10.78
N PRO A 330 18.55 -2.50 -9.66
CA PRO A 330 18.47 -3.13 -8.35
C PRO A 330 17.29 -4.10 -8.24
N SER A 331 16.10 -3.69 -8.70
CA SER A 331 14.89 -4.54 -8.66
C SER A 331 14.99 -5.74 -9.61
N LEU A 332 15.66 -5.58 -10.76
CA LEU A 332 15.93 -6.67 -11.70
C LEU A 332 16.92 -7.68 -11.10
N ALA A 333 17.98 -7.22 -10.44
CA ALA A 333 18.95 -8.08 -9.76
C ALA A 333 18.33 -8.89 -8.60
N ALA A 334 17.28 -8.36 -7.97
CA ALA A 334 16.50 -9.04 -6.95
C ALA A 334 15.41 -9.99 -7.53
N GLY A 335 15.31 -10.13 -8.86
CA GLY A 335 14.30 -10.97 -9.50
C GLY A 335 12.86 -10.45 -9.37
N LEU A 336 12.68 -9.17 -9.05
CA LEU A 336 11.36 -8.61 -8.75
C LEU A 336 10.66 -8.12 -10.03
N PRO A 337 9.36 -8.41 -10.21
CA PRO A 337 8.64 -8.03 -11.42
C PRO A 337 8.45 -6.50 -11.50
N LEU A 338 8.33 -5.99 -12.73
CA LEU A 338 7.97 -4.60 -12.99
C LEU A 338 6.48 -4.52 -13.32
N THR A 339 5.62 -4.41 -12.31
CA THR A 339 4.17 -4.26 -12.49
C THR A 339 3.72 -2.88 -12.03
N LEU A 340 2.71 -2.33 -12.70
CA LEU A 340 2.07 -1.06 -12.36
C LEU A 340 0.77 -1.36 -11.59
N GLN A 341 0.31 -0.43 -10.75
CA GLN A 341 -0.89 -0.61 -9.91
C GLN A 341 -0.75 -1.81 -8.96
N SER A 342 0.45 -1.98 -8.39
CA SER A 342 0.78 -3.09 -7.51
C SER A 342 1.80 -2.65 -6.47
N SER A 343 2.04 -3.50 -5.47
CA SER A 343 3.09 -3.28 -4.47
C SER A 343 4.50 -3.17 -5.07
N TYR A 344 4.72 -3.60 -6.32
CA TYR A 344 6.01 -3.54 -7.01
C TYR A 344 6.29 -2.20 -7.71
N ASP A 345 5.28 -1.36 -7.92
CA ASP A 345 5.47 -0.08 -8.62
C ASP A 345 6.27 0.95 -7.80
N ARG A 346 6.55 0.70 -6.51
CA ARG A 346 7.54 1.44 -5.71
C ARG A 346 8.91 1.55 -6.39
N PHE A 347 9.32 0.51 -7.14
CA PHE A 347 10.60 0.52 -7.84
C PHE A 347 10.64 1.53 -9.00
N MET A 348 9.51 2.07 -9.42
CA MET A 348 9.46 3.15 -10.42
C MET A 348 10.08 4.45 -9.89
N VAL A 349 10.25 4.62 -8.57
CA VAL A 349 10.91 5.79 -7.98
C VAL A 349 12.36 5.96 -8.45
N SER A 350 13.11 4.88 -8.69
CA SER A 350 14.48 4.94 -9.19
C SER A 350 14.56 5.25 -10.69
N MET A 351 13.45 5.03 -11.41
CA MET A 351 13.34 5.32 -12.85
C MET A 351 12.77 6.72 -13.14
N ILE A 352 12.37 7.47 -12.10
CA ILE A 352 11.64 8.74 -12.24
C ILE A 352 12.38 9.79 -13.08
N ILE A 353 13.70 9.92 -12.91
CA ILE A 353 14.52 10.86 -13.68
C ILE A 353 14.60 10.37 -15.14
N GLY A 354 14.88 9.09 -15.35
CA GLY A 354 15.01 8.51 -16.69
C GLY A 354 13.72 8.59 -17.51
N GLY A 355 12.60 8.16 -16.93
CA GLY A 355 11.27 8.22 -17.55
C GLY A 355 10.87 9.65 -17.92
N SER A 356 11.14 10.60 -17.02
CA SER A 356 10.84 12.02 -17.25
C SER A 356 11.70 12.63 -18.37
N LEU A 357 13.02 12.38 -18.37
CA LEU A 357 13.93 12.92 -19.40
C LEU A 357 13.71 12.29 -20.77
N PHE A 358 13.45 10.98 -20.79
CA PHE A 358 13.12 10.26 -22.02
C PHE A 358 11.86 10.83 -22.67
N LEU A 359 10.74 10.93 -21.94
CA LEU A 359 9.49 11.45 -22.49
C LEU A 359 9.63 12.93 -22.91
N LEU A 360 10.31 13.75 -22.10
CA LEU A 360 10.58 15.14 -22.44
C LEU A 360 11.38 15.26 -23.76
N GLY A 361 12.45 14.49 -23.90
CA GLY A 361 13.25 14.45 -25.12
C GLY A 361 12.44 13.99 -26.34
N MET A 362 11.59 12.98 -26.17
CA MET A 362 10.69 12.51 -27.25
C MET A 362 9.72 13.60 -27.70
N ILE A 363 9.06 14.31 -26.77
CA ILE A 363 8.14 15.40 -27.11
C ILE A 363 8.89 16.57 -27.78
N GLU A 364 10.07 16.92 -27.28
CA GLU A 364 10.90 17.99 -27.85
C GLU A 364 11.36 17.66 -29.28
N LEU A 365 11.64 16.38 -29.57
CA LEU A 365 12.11 15.90 -30.87
C LEU A 365 10.98 15.74 -31.90
N LEU A 366 9.86 15.13 -31.51
CA LEU A 366 8.78 14.76 -32.43
C LEU A 366 7.94 15.95 -32.90
N PHE A 367 7.74 16.95 -32.05
CA PHE A 367 6.85 18.07 -32.36
C PHE A 367 7.66 19.31 -32.68
N GLY A 368 7.76 19.76 -33.93
CA GLY A 368 8.50 20.99 -34.26
C GLY A 368 7.78 22.29 -33.83
N ASN A 369 6.45 22.26 -33.74
CA ASN A 369 5.63 23.44 -33.46
C ASN A 369 5.51 23.73 -31.96
N SER A 370 6.09 24.85 -31.54
CA SER A 370 6.03 25.39 -30.17
C SER A 370 4.64 25.46 -29.55
N ARG A 371 3.58 25.71 -30.32
CA ARG A 371 2.20 25.72 -29.80
C ARG A 371 1.71 24.31 -29.49
N VAL A 372 1.98 23.37 -30.39
CA VAL A 372 1.59 21.95 -30.24
C VAL A 372 2.30 21.34 -29.03
N LYS A 373 3.61 21.61 -28.84
CA LYS A 373 4.36 21.20 -27.64
C LYS A 373 3.65 21.57 -26.35
N ASN A 374 3.14 22.80 -26.26
CA ASN A 374 2.50 23.29 -25.03
C ASN A 374 1.22 22.53 -24.70
N TYR A 375 0.43 22.19 -25.72
CA TYR A 375 -0.75 21.35 -25.53
C TYR A 375 -0.37 19.94 -25.09
N ILE A 376 0.68 19.34 -25.69
CA ILE A 376 1.11 18.00 -25.34
C ILE A 376 1.70 17.96 -23.92
N PHE A 377 2.56 18.90 -23.56
CA PHE A 377 3.07 19.00 -22.18
C PHE A 377 1.95 19.21 -21.17
N ALA A 378 0.99 20.11 -21.45
CA ALA A 378 -0.16 20.32 -20.59
C ALA A 378 -1.00 19.03 -20.45
N LEU A 379 -1.20 18.29 -21.54
CA LEU A 379 -1.95 17.04 -21.53
C LEU A 379 -1.24 15.96 -20.71
N VAL A 380 0.05 15.73 -20.94
CA VAL A 380 0.83 14.73 -20.20
C VAL A 380 0.86 15.05 -18.70
N ILE A 381 1.04 16.33 -18.32
CA ILE A 381 1.00 16.74 -16.91
C ILE A 381 -0.41 16.53 -16.34
N ALA A 382 -1.46 16.89 -17.07
CA ALA A 382 -2.84 16.69 -16.64
C ALA A 382 -3.18 15.20 -16.45
N LEU A 383 -2.73 14.33 -17.37
CA LEU A 383 -2.89 12.88 -17.25
C LEU A 383 -2.18 12.33 -16.01
N GLY A 384 -0.96 12.80 -15.70
CA GLY A 384 -0.27 12.41 -14.48
C GLY A 384 -0.96 12.88 -13.21
N ILE A 385 -1.51 14.11 -13.19
CA ILE A 385 -2.36 14.59 -12.08
C ILE A 385 -3.58 13.67 -11.90
N GLY A 386 -4.28 13.34 -12.98
CA GLY A 386 -5.42 12.43 -12.96
C GLY A 386 -5.06 11.03 -12.49
N GLN A 387 -3.89 10.50 -12.90
CA GLN A 387 -3.41 9.20 -12.44
C GLN A 387 -3.19 9.18 -10.93
N GLN A 388 -2.58 10.23 -10.38
CA GLN A 388 -2.32 10.30 -8.94
C GLN A 388 -3.64 10.45 -8.17
N PHE A 389 -4.58 11.27 -8.63
CA PHE A 389 -5.90 11.34 -8.02
C PHE A 389 -6.65 9.99 -8.07
N PHE A 390 -6.55 9.26 -9.19
CA PHE A 390 -7.13 7.92 -9.29
C PHE A 390 -6.52 6.94 -8.29
N ASN A 391 -5.19 6.95 -8.14
CA ASN A 391 -4.49 6.16 -7.13
C ASN A 391 -4.96 6.55 -5.72
N ALA A 392 -5.13 7.85 -5.43
CA ALA A 392 -5.63 8.34 -4.15
C ALA A 392 -6.97 7.70 -3.77
N ASN A 393 -7.85 7.50 -4.74
CA ASN A 393 -9.15 6.86 -4.51
C ASN A 393 -9.03 5.35 -4.21
N ILE A 394 -8.02 4.67 -4.75
CA ILE A 394 -7.73 3.26 -4.39
C ILE A 394 -7.40 3.19 -2.90
N PHE A 395 -6.48 4.05 -2.43
CA PHE A 395 -6.10 4.11 -1.02
C PHE A 395 -7.24 4.60 -0.11
N ARG A 396 -8.09 5.52 -0.58
CA ARG A 396 -9.31 5.93 0.13
C ARG A 396 -10.25 4.74 0.37
N ARG A 397 -10.51 3.95 -0.67
CA ARG A 397 -11.37 2.76 -0.57
C ARG A 397 -10.75 1.70 0.33
N ASP A 398 -9.43 1.49 0.25
CA ASP A 398 -8.74 0.55 1.13
C ASP A 398 -8.82 0.99 2.60
N TRP A 399 -8.70 2.29 2.88
CA TRP A 399 -8.88 2.82 4.23
C TRP A 399 -10.30 2.62 4.78
N GLU A 400 -11.30 2.75 3.91
CA GLU A 400 -12.69 2.45 4.22
C GLU A 400 -12.91 0.95 4.48
N ASN A 401 -12.36 0.07 3.65
CA ASN A 401 -12.42 -1.37 3.87
C ASN A 401 -11.74 -1.78 5.19
N GLN A 402 -10.59 -1.18 5.51
CA GLN A 402 -9.91 -1.37 6.80
C GLN A 402 -10.80 -0.93 7.97
N ARG A 403 -11.46 0.24 7.88
CA ARG A 403 -12.43 0.71 8.89
C ARG A 403 -13.48 -0.37 9.15
N ASP A 404 -14.11 -0.86 8.10
CA ASP A 404 -15.24 -1.77 8.20
C ASP A 404 -14.79 -3.12 8.79
N ILE A 405 -13.62 -3.62 8.39
CA ILE A 405 -13.00 -4.83 8.97
C ILE A 405 -12.74 -4.68 10.47
N TYR A 406 -12.07 -3.60 10.90
CA TYR A 406 -11.71 -3.46 12.30
C TYR A 406 -12.94 -3.24 13.19
N TRP A 407 -13.97 -2.56 12.70
CA TRP A 407 -15.23 -2.42 13.42
C TRP A 407 -16.00 -3.74 13.52
N GLN A 408 -16.07 -4.53 12.45
CA GLN A 408 -16.64 -5.88 12.53
C GLN A 408 -15.90 -6.77 13.52
N MET A 409 -14.56 -6.68 13.57
CA MET A 409 -13.75 -7.33 14.61
C MET A 409 -14.13 -6.84 16.00
N ALA A 410 -14.17 -5.52 16.24
CA ALA A 410 -14.51 -4.94 17.54
C ALA A 410 -15.93 -5.32 18.02
N TRP A 411 -16.90 -5.39 17.11
CA TRP A 411 -18.27 -5.78 17.44
C TRP A 411 -18.39 -7.28 17.75
N ARG A 412 -17.76 -8.15 16.95
CA ARG A 412 -17.80 -9.62 17.13
C ARG A 412 -16.87 -10.12 18.24
N ILE A 413 -15.78 -9.40 18.49
CA ILE A 413 -14.71 -9.75 19.43
C ILE A 413 -14.47 -8.50 20.30
N PRO A 414 -15.28 -8.26 21.35
CA PRO A 414 -15.15 -7.04 22.16
C PRO A 414 -13.83 -6.95 22.93
N ALA A 415 -13.25 -8.08 23.32
CA ALA A 415 -11.91 -8.15 23.88
C ALA A 415 -11.34 -9.58 23.71
N LEU A 416 -10.02 -9.71 23.79
CA LEU A 416 -9.30 -10.98 23.65
C LEU A 416 -8.45 -11.27 24.88
N LYS A 417 -8.31 -12.54 25.23
CA LYS A 417 -7.30 -13.00 26.19
C LYS A 417 -5.89 -12.89 25.59
N PRO A 418 -4.84 -12.49 26.33
CA PRO A 418 -3.46 -12.48 25.83
C PRO A 418 -2.98 -13.84 25.33
N ASN A 419 -1.95 -13.85 24.47
CA ASN A 419 -1.40 -15.03 23.79
C ASN A 419 -2.41 -15.70 22.85
N THR A 420 -3.23 -14.92 22.16
CA THR A 420 -4.21 -15.43 21.18
C THR A 420 -3.65 -15.37 19.78
N LEU A 421 -3.70 -16.51 19.08
CA LEU A 421 -3.41 -16.61 17.66
C LEU A 421 -4.70 -16.38 16.87
N LEU A 422 -4.72 -15.43 15.95
CA LEU A 422 -5.84 -15.19 15.03
C LEU A 422 -5.53 -15.85 13.69
N LEU A 423 -6.35 -16.83 13.29
CA LEU A 423 -6.19 -17.58 12.06
C LEU A 423 -7.31 -17.25 11.07
N THR A 424 -6.93 -16.93 9.84
CA THR A 424 -7.86 -16.76 8.72
C THR A 424 -7.18 -17.23 7.45
N HIS A 425 -7.94 -17.53 6.40
CA HIS A 425 -7.37 -17.90 5.10
C HIS A 425 -6.57 -16.75 4.51
N GLN A 426 -7.24 -15.61 4.35
CA GLN A 426 -6.73 -14.31 3.94
C GLN A 426 -7.77 -13.24 4.25
N MET A 427 -7.34 -12.01 4.47
CA MET A 427 -8.26 -10.87 4.60
C MET A 427 -8.70 -10.38 3.22
N PRO A 428 -9.90 -9.77 3.09
CA PRO A 428 -10.38 -9.22 1.82
C PRO A 428 -9.73 -7.86 1.48
N ILE A 429 -8.40 -7.78 1.61
CA ILE A 429 -7.59 -6.60 1.29
C ILE A 429 -6.39 -7.05 0.45
N ASP A 430 -6.17 -6.39 -0.69
CA ASP A 430 -5.21 -6.82 -1.72
C ASP A 430 -3.74 -6.74 -1.29
N TYR A 431 -3.40 -5.82 -0.39
CA TYR A 431 -2.00 -5.43 -0.17
C TYR A 431 -1.50 -5.57 1.28
N GLU A 432 -2.41 -5.76 2.24
CA GLU A 432 -2.04 -5.94 3.64
C GLU A 432 -1.66 -7.39 3.93
N THR A 433 -0.48 -7.58 4.54
CA THR A 433 -0.02 -8.91 4.94
C THR A 433 -0.54 -9.29 6.33
N ASP A 434 -0.54 -10.58 6.63
CA ASP A 434 -0.90 -11.10 7.95
C ASP A 434 -0.08 -10.47 9.08
N ILE A 435 1.23 -10.30 8.83
CA ILE A 435 2.16 -9.61 9.73
C ILE A 435 1.80 -8.12 9.87
N SER A 436 1.41 -7.45 8.78
CA SER A 436 1.05 -6.01 8.83
C SER A 436 -0.16 -5.75 9.73
N PHE A 437 -1.20 -6.59 9.64
CA PHE A 437 -2.40 -6.54 10.48
C PHE A 437 -2.16 -6.84 11.96
N THR A 438 -1.09 -7.55 12.29
CA THR A 438 -0.76 -7.84 13.69
C THR A 438 -0.59 -6.55 14.50
N ALA A 439 0.01 -5.50 13.93
CA ALA A 439 0.19 -4.21 14.61
C ALA A 439 -1.13 -3.51 15.00
N PRO A 440 -2.07 -3.23 14.07
CA PRO A 440 -3.33 -2.57 14.40
C PRO A 440 -4.21 -3.42 15.31
N ILE A 441 -4.19 -4.76 15.18
CA ILE A 441 -4.88 -5.67 16.11
C ILE A 441 -4.36 -5.48 17.54
N ASN A 442 -3.04 -5.48 17.75
CA ASN A 442 -2.47 -5.26 19.07
C ASN A 442 -2.74 -3.84 19.58
N TRP A 443 -2.72 -2.84 18.70
CA TRP A 443 -3.03 -1.47 19.09
C TRP A 443 -4.50 -1.33 19.54
N MET A 444 -5.42 -2.06 18.89
CA MET A 444 -6.84 -2.07 19.21
C MET A 444 -7.17 -2.84 20.50
N TYR A 445 -6.60 -4.05 20.66
CA TYR A 445 -6.92 -4.95 21.78
C TYR A 445 -6.01 -4.82 23.01
N ALA A 446 -4.85 -4.16 22.89
CA ALA A 446 -3.92 -3.94 23.99
C ALA A 446 -3.36 -2.49 24.00
N PRO A 447 -4.21 -1.46 24.05
CA PRO A 447 -3.79 -0.06 23.92
C PRO A 447 -2.97 0.47 25.13
N ALA A 448 -3.02 -0.23 26.27
CA ALA A 448 -2.38 0.19 27.52
C ALA A 448 -1.02 -0.47 27.79
N GLU A 449 -0.55 -1.39 26.94
CA GLU A 449 0.66 -2.20 27.17
C GLU A 449 1.95 -1.35 27.11
N PRO A 450 2.67 -1.16 28.24
CA PRO A 450 3.94 -0.43 28.28
C PRO A 450 5.16 -1.37 28.29
N SER A 451 4.96 -2.68 28.46
CA SER A 451 6.06 -3.63 28.72
C SER A 451 6.74 -4.03 27.42
N ARG A 452 8.08 -4.18 27.42
CA ARG A 452 8.92 -4.58 26.26
C ARG A 452 8.90 -6.08 25.94
N ALA A 453 8.23 -6.92 26.73
CA ALA A 453 8.55 -8.35 26.78
C ALA A 453 7.87 -9.19 25.68
N ASP A 454 6.56 -9.09 25.47
CA ASP A 454 5.85 -9.97 24.53
C ASP A 454 4.71 -9.25 23.78
N LEU A 455 4.38 -9.75 22.59
CA LEU A 455 3.26 -9.30 21.78
C LEU A 455 2.04 -10.19 22.10
N PRO A 456 0.90 -9.65 22.57
CA PRO A 456 -0.21 -10.48 23.05
C PRO A 456 -1.01 -11.18 21.93
N TYR A 457 -1.00 -10.64 20.71
CA TYR A 457 -1.76 -11.20 19.60
C TYR A 457 -0.90 -11.34 18.35
N LEU A 458 -1.13 -12.40 17.58
CA LEU A 458 -0.52 -12.61 16.27
C LEU A 458 -1.61 -13.02 15.30
N MET A 459 -1.60 -12.45 14.10
CA MET A 459 -2.49 -12.88 13.02
C MET A 459 -1.68 -13.57 11.92
N LEU A 460 -2.14 -14.73 11.47
CA LEU A 460 -1.50 -15.50 10.40
C LEU A 460 -2.52 -15.88 9.31
N TYR A 461 -2.08 -15.80 8.05
CA TYR A 461 -2.83 -16.34 6.93
C TYR A 461 -2.50 -17.82 6.75
N THR A 462 -3.52 -18.67 6.80
CA THR A 462 -3.31 -20.11 6.59
C THR A 462 -2.81 -20.41 5.19
N GLU A 463 -3.25 -19.65 4.17
CA GLU A 463 -2.77 -19.79 2.78
C GLU A 463 -1.25 -19.58 2.65
N LYS A 464 -0.68 -18.66 3.46
CA LYS A 464 0.74 -18.28 3.36
C LYS A 464 1.65 -19.02 4.32
N ARG A 465 1.12 -19.47 5.47
CA ARG A 465 1.94 -19.92 6.61
C ARG A 465 1.86 -21.42 6.87
N LEU A 466 0.79 -22.08 6.45
CA LEU A 466 0.62 -23.52 6.66
C LEU A 466 1.75 -24.30 5.97
N GLY A 467 2.35 -25.26 6.68
CA GLY A 467 3.51 -26.03 6.22
C GLY A 467 4.83 -25.27 6.34
N GLY A 468 4.81 -24.01 6.79
CA GLY A 468 6.00 -23.20 7.05
C GLY A 468 6.56 -23.39 8.47
N THR A 469 7.62 -22.64 8.78
CA THR A 469 8.28 -22.70 10.10
C THR A 469 7.42 -22.13 11.23
N THR A 470 6.56 -21.16 10.95
CA THR A 470 5.67 -20.54 11.95
C THR A 470 4.41 -21.35 12.20
N LEU A 471 3.79 -21.94 11.17
CA LEU A 471 2.58 -22.76 11.28
C LEU A 471 2.78 -24.09 10.55
N PRO A 472 3.49 -25.07 11.16
CA PRO A 472 3.87 -26.31 10.48
C PRO A 472 2.67 -27.19 10.08
N SER A 473 1.64 -27.26 10.92
CA SER A 473 0.42 -28.03 10.67
C SER A 473 -0.72 -27.52 11.55
N PHE A 474 -1.92 -28.08 11.37
CA PHE A 474 -3.07 -27.83 12.23
C PHE A 474 -3.19 -28.81 13.41
N ALA A 475 -2.10 -29.46 13.83
CA ALA A 475 -2.16 -30.29 15.03
C ALA A 475 -2.33 -29.40 16.29
N PRO A 476 -3.10 -29.83 17.30
CA PRO A 476 -3.25 -29.09 18.54
C PRO A 476 -1.92 -29.02 19.31
N ASN A 477 -1.79 -28.00 20.16
CA ASN A 477 -0.67 -27.77 21.09
C ASN A 477 0.71 -27.58 20.42
N ILE A 478 0.77 -27.17 19.15
CA ILE A 478 2.03 -26.77 18.53
C ILE A 478 2.42 -25.39 19.07
N PRO A 479 3.61 -25.22 19.67
CA PRO A 479 4.10 -23.91 20.08
C PRO A 479 4.31 -22.99 18.89
N ILE A 480 3.84 -21.74 19.01
CA ILE A 480 3.97 -20.70 18.00
C ILE A 480 4.80 -19.57 18.61
N THR A 481 6.02 -19.42 18.09
CA THR A 481 6.89 -18.30 18.42
C THR A 481 7.18 -17.51 17.16
N PHE A 482 6.89 -16.21 17.19
CA PHE A 482 7.06 -15.34 16.03
C PHE A 482 7.81 -14.05 16.39
N PRO A 483 9.02 -13.82 15.85
CA PRO A 483 9.75 -12.57 16.05
C PRO A 483 9.11 -11.45 15.22
N TYR A 484 8.41 -10.54 15.90
CA TYR A 484 7.83 -9.34 15.33
C TYR A 484 8.77 -8.14 15.53
N ARG A 485 9.80 -8.06 14.67
CA ARG A 485 10.90 -7.08 14.79
C ARG A 485 11.63 -7.20 16.14
N THR A 486 11.43 -6.26 17.06
CA THR A 486 12.06 -6.26 18.39
C THR A 486 11.14 -6.80 19.49
N ARG A 487 9.96 -7.32 19.10
CA ARG A 487 9.02 -8.04 19.96
C ARG A 487 8.91 -9.49 19.54
N THR A 488 8.39 -10.33 20.42
CA THR A 488 8.09 -11.73 20.10
C THR A 488 6.68 -12.05 20.54
N PHE A 489 5.92 -12.73 19.68
CA PHE A 489 4.69 -13.40 20.08
C PHE A 489 5.00 -14.82 20.55
N ASN A 490 4.35 -15.25 21.63
CA ASN A 490 4.43 -16.60 22.18
C ASN A 490 3.02 -17.14 22.45
N GLY A 491 2.65 -18.24 21.80
CA GLY A 491 1.36 -18.90 21.96
C GLY A 491 1.37 -20.34 21.45
N SER A 492 0.20 -20.91 21.16
CA SER A 492 0.10 -22.23 20.53
C SER A 492 -1.10 -22.35 19.60
N THR A 493 -1.15 -23.39 18.77
CA THR A 493 -2.32 -23.71 17.92
C THR A 493 -3.59 -23.96 18.73
N SER A 494 -3.49 -24.38 19.99
CA SER A 494 -4.66 -24.55 20.89
C SER A 494 -5.15 -23.23 21.48
N GLN A 495 -4.48 -22.12 21.20
CA GLN A 495 -4.86 -20.77 21.63
C GLN A 495 -5.34 -19.94 20.43
N ALA A 496 -5.86 -20.61 19.39
CA ALA A 496 -6.28 -19.97 18.17
C ALA A 496 -7.75 -19.51 18.25
N VAL A 497 -8.08 -18.42 17.57
CA VAL A 497 -9.44 -18.09 17.16
C VAL A 497 -9.44 -18.05 15.64
N VAL A 498 -10.24 -18.91 15.02
CA VAL A 498 -10.36 -19.01 13.57
C VAL A 498 -11.54 -18.16 13.12
N PHE A 499 -11.30 -17.29 12.16
CA PHE A 499 -12.30 -16.35 11.67
C PHE A 499 -12.20 -16.20 10.15
N TYR A 500 -13.25 -15.65 9.54
CA TYR A 500 -13.31 -15.39 8.11
C TYR A 500 -14.09 -14.13 7.83
N ILE A 501 -13.61 -13.33 6.89
CA ILE A 501 -14.33 -12.16 6.37
C ILE A 501 -14.40 -12.35 4.84
N PRO A 502 -15.58 -12.59 4.27
CA PRO A 502 -15.74 -12.69 2.83
C PRO A 502 -15.52 -11.34 2.16
N GLN A 503 -15.27 -11.34 0.85
CA GLN A 503 -15.16 -10.11 0.04
C GLN A 503 -16.45 -9.28 0.05
N ASN A 504 -17.61 -9.97 0.08
CA ASN A 504 -18.91 -9.35 0.28
C ASN A 504 -19.64 -10.13 1.37
N GLY A 505 -19.88 -9.50 2.52
CA GLY A 505 -20.48 -10.12 3.69
C GLY A 505 -19.75 -9.69 4.96
N CYS A 506 -20.02 -10.43 6.04
CA CYS A 506 -19.66 -10.02 7.39
C CYS A 506 -18.68 -10.99 8.06
N LEU A 507 -18.06 -10.56 9.15
CA LEU A 507 -17.08 -11.36 9.87
C LEU A 507 -17.73 -12.55 10.59
N HIS A 508 -17.25 -13.75 10.28
CA HIS A 508 -17.56 -15.00 10.97
C HIS A 508 -16.43 -15.37 11.93
N VAL A 509 -16.77 -15.79 13.14
CA VAL A 509 -15.86 -16.50 14.05
C VAL A 509 -16.37 -17.93 14.14
N PHE A 510 -15.50 -18.91 13.90
CA PHE A 510 -15.90 -20.31 13.89
C PHE A 510 -15.77 -20.95 15.26
N ASP A 511 -16.74 -21.81 15.58
CA ASP A 511 -16.81 -22.61 16.80
C ASP A 511 -16.95 -24.10 16.44
N PRO A 512 -15.92 -24.94 16.70
CA PRO A 512 -15.99 -26.36 16.39
C PRO A 512 -17.08 -27.10 17.18
N SER A 513 -17.49 -26.58 18.34
CA SER A 513 -18.57 -27.17 19.15
C SER A 513 -19.96 -26.98 18.54
N ARG A 514 -20.09 -26.04 17.59
CA ARG A 514 -21.36 -25.70 16.90
C ARG A 514 -21.48 -26.35 15.53
N GLY A 515 -20.60 -27.28 15.18
CA GLY A 515 -20.63 -27.96 13.87
C GLY A 515 -20.31 -27.04 12.69
N ASP A 516 -19.62 -25.93 12.93
CA ASP A 516 -19.28 -24.94 11.89
C ASP A 516 -18.46 -25.56 10.74
N MET A 517 -17.69 -26.61 11.02
CA MET A 517 -16.98 -27.36 9.98
C MET A 517 -17.93 -27.92 8.90
N ASP A 518 -19.10 -28.43 9.30
CA ASP A 518 -20.09 -28.98 8.39
C ASP A 518 -20.95 -27.89 7.73
N VAL A 519 -21.34 -26.87 8.52
CA VAL A 519 -22.12 -25.73 8.02
C VAL A 519 -21.34 -24.97 6.95
N TYR A 520 -20.05 -24.74 7.16
CA TYR A 520 -19.19 -23.97 6.25
C TYR A 520 -18.29 -24.83 5.37
N SER A 521 -18.65 -26.10 5.13
CA SER A 521 -17.86 -27.08 4.37
C SER A 521 -17.58 -26.71 2.89
N LYS A 522 -18.04 -25.54 2.42
CA LYS A 522 -17.82 -25.01 1.06
C LYS A 522 -16.81 -23.87 1.00
N LEU A 523 -16.36 -23.38 2.15
CA LEU A 523 -15.23 -22.47 2.24
C LEU A 523 -13.94 -23.20 1.84
N PRO A 524 -12.84 -22.48 1.54
CA PRO A 524 -11.58 -23.11 1.17
C PRO A 524 -11.15 -24.18 2.19
N ASP A 525 -10.76 -25.36 1.71
CA ASP A 525 -10.42 -26.52 2.58
C ASP A 525 -9.42 -26.15 3.68
N VAL A 526 -8.40 -25.34 3.35
CA VAL A 526 -7.38 -24.86 4.29
C VAL A 526 -7.98 -24.05 5.46
N LEU A 527 -9.10 -23.36 5.26
CA LEU A 527 -9.83 -22.66 6.32
C LEU A 527 -10.68 -23.62 7.14
N VAL A 528 -11.40 -24.52 6.46
CA VAL A 528 -12.29 -25.52 7.10
C VAL A 528 -11.47 -26.45 8.00
N ASP A 529 -10.32 -26.91 7.54
CA ASP A 529 -9.37 -27.75 8.29
C ASP A 529 -8.78 -27.05 9.51
N ALA A 530 -8.82 -25.71 9.55
CA ALA A 530 -8.36 -24.94 10.71
C ALA A 530 -9.44 -24.81 11.80
N ILE A 531 -10.74 -24.90 11.46
CA ILE A 531 -11.87 -24.73 12.40
C ILE A 531 -11.71 -25.53 13.71
N PRO A 532 -11.23 -26.79 13.71
CA PRO A 532 -11.04 -27.57 14.95
C PRO A 532 -10.05 -26.95 15.95
N LEU A 533 -9.19 -26.02 15.53
CA LEU A 533 -8.27 -25.30 16.41
C LEU A 533 -8.91 -24.09 17.10
N SER A 534 -10.07 -23.62 16.62
CA SER A 534 -10.70 -22.41 17.13
C SER A 534 -11.19 -22.61 18.56
N ASP A 535 -10.78 -21.72 19.46
CA ASP A 535 -11.22 -21.61 20.84
C ASP A 535 -11.93 -20.26 21.06
N PRO A 536 -13.24 -20.16 20.78
CA PRO A 536 -14.01 -18.93 21.01
C PRO A 536 -14.01 -18.46 22.46
N SER A 537 -13.69 -19.32 23.44
CA SER A 537 -13.62 -18.93 24.87
C SER A 537 -12.52 -17.89 25.15
N ARG A 538 -11.63 -17.64 24.18
CA ARG A 538 -10.62 -16.59 24.22
C ARG A 538 -11.19 -15.19 23.99
N ILE A 539 -12.40 -15.09 23.45
CA ILE A 539 -13.15 -13.86 23.28
C ILE A 539 -13.83 -13.53 24.61
N ILE A 540 -13.56 -12.34 25.14
CA ILE A 540 -14.21 -11.80 26.32
C ILE A 540 -15.45 -11.04 25.84
N THR A 541 -16.63 -11.58 26.11
CA THR A 541 -17.90 -11.13 25.51
C THR A 541 -18.46 -9.86 26.16
N ASN A 542 -18.18 -9.64 27.45
CA ASN A 542 -18.62 -8.47 28.21
C ASN A 542 -17.45 -7.83 28.99
N PRO A 543 -16.49 -7.18 28.30
CA PRO A 543 -15.39 -6.48 28.95
C PRO A 543 -15.83 -5.13 29.52
N GLU A 544 -15.14 -4.63 30.55
CA GLU A 544 -15.39 -3.28 31.10
C GLU A 544 -15.15 -2.17 30.06
N THR A 545 -14.17 -2.37 29.17
CA THR A 545 -13.86 -1.46 28.07
C THR A 545 -13.72 -2.28 26.79
N PRO A 546 -14.75 -2.33 25.94
CA PRO A 546 -14.67 -2.96 24.63
C PRO A 546 -13.57 -2.31 23.78
N ALA A 547 -12.92 -3.14 22.96
CA ALA A 547 -11.98 -2.70 21.96
C ALA A 547 -12.67 -1.76 20.98
N ALA A 548 -12.00 -0.67 20.62
CA ALA A 548 -12.46 0.29 19.64
C ALA A 548 -11.30 0.62 18.69
N PRO A 549 -11.50 0.53 17.36
CA PRO A 549 -10.47 0.92 16.40
C PRO A 549 -10.16 2.44 16.50
N MET A 550 -8.91 2.82 16.73
CA MET A 550 -8.60 4.18 17.23
C MET A 550 -8.72 5.32 16.20
N PHE A 551 -8.37 5.05 14.94
CA PHE A 551 -8.36 6.06 13.87
C PHE A 551 -9.65 6.06 13.05
N PHE A 552 -10.62 5.26 13.47
CA PHE A 552 -11.81 4.96 12.72
C PHE A 552 -13.02 5.35 13.56
N PRO A 553 -13.80 6.36 13.16
CA PRO A 553 -15.09 6.57 13.79
C PRO A 553 -15.97 5.33 13.56
N GLU A 554 -16.85 5.05 14.52
CA GLU A 554 -17.83 3.97 14.37
C GLU A 554 -18.73 4.26 13.17
N PRO A 555 -18.85 3.34 12.19
CA PRO A 555 -19.77 3.49 11.08
C PRO A 555 -21.22 3.32 11.57
N GLU A 556 -22.17 3.69 10.71
CA GLU A 556 -23.58 3.41 10.99
C GLU A 556 -23.83 1.90 11.16
N HIS A 557 -24.74 1.57 12.06
CA HIS A 557 -25.09 0.18 12.38
C HIS A 557 -25.96 -0.40 11.26
N GLU A 558 -25.30 -0.97 10.26
CA GLU A 558 -25.92 -1.73 9.17
C GLU A 558 -25.94 -3.23 9.45
N TRP A 559 -26.28 -4.05 8.46
CA TRP A 559 -26.41 -5.50 8.58
C TRP A 559 -25.24 -6.19 9.33
N CYS A 560 -23.98 -5.87 8.99
CA CYS A 560 -22.84 -6.52 9.63
C CYS A 560 -22.70 -6.20 11.12
N TYR A 561 -23.21 -5.06 11.60
CA TYR A 561 -23.29 -4.79 13.04
C TYR A 561 -24.20 -5.80 13.72
N TYR A 562 -25.43 -5.95 13.23
CA TYR A 562 -26.41 -6.86 13.80
C TYR A 562 -25.95 -8.32 13.70
N PHE A 563 -25.39 -8.73 12.56
CA PHE A 563 -24.87 -10.08 12.37
C PHE A 563 -23.71 -10.39 13.33
N THR A 564 -22.72 -9.51 13.44
CA THR A 564 -21.57 -9.74 14.34
C THR A 564 -21.97 -9.73 15.81
N LYS A 565 -22.91 -8.88 16.21
CA LYS A 565 -23.49 -8.88 17.57
C LYS A 565 -24.34 -10.12 17.84
N ALA A 566 -25.08 -10.60 16.85
CA ALA A 566 -25.84 -11.84 16.95
C ALA A 566 -24.92 -13.05 17.13
N GLY A 567 -23.84 -13.16 16.35
CA GLY A 567 -22.84 -14.21 16.53
C GLY A 567 -22.14 -14.15 17.90
N LEU A 568 -21.96 -12.96 18.48
CA LEU A 568 -21.44 -12.80 19.83
C LEU A 568 -22.44 -13.26 20.91
N ALA A 569 -23.73 -12.94 20.75
CA ALA A 569 -24.79 -13.37 21.66
C ALA A 569 -25.03 -14.89 21.59
N GLU A 570 -24.99 -15.45 20.38
CA GLU A 570 -25.07 -16.90 20.14
C GLU A 570 -23.94 -17.63 20.88
N GLN A 571 -22.72 -17.08 20.91
CA GLN A 571 -21.60 -17.67 21.62
C GLN A 571 -21.86 -17.87 23.13
N THR A 572 -22.77 -17.08 23.72
CA THR A 572 -23.20 -17.20 25.13
C THR A 572 -24.58 -17.85 25.29
N ASP A 573 -25.09 -18.50 24.23
CA ASP A 573 -26.43 -19.10 24.16
C ASP A 573 -27.58 -18.12 24.45
N ASP A 574 -27.37 -16.81 24.23
CA ASP A 574 -28.39 -15.78 24.40
C ASP A 574 -29.21 -15.60 23.11
N TYR A 575 -30.00 -16.64 22.78
CA TYR A 575 -30.82 -16.66 21.58
C TYR A 575 -31.95 -15.62 21.59
N GLN A 576 -32.35 -15.11 22.76
CA GLN A 576 -33.34 -14.03 22.85
C GLN A 576 -32.74 -12.72 22.34
N THR A 577 -31.51 -12.40 22.73
CA THR A 577 -30.80 -11.24 22.18
C THR A 577 -30.58 -11.39 20.67
N VAL A 578 -30.23 -12.59 20.18
CA VAL A 578 -30.10 -12.85 18.72
C VAL A 578 -31.40 -12.53 17.98
N VAL A 579 -32.55 -12.99 18.49
CA VAL A 579 -33.87 -12.70 17.90
C VAL A 579 -34.15 -11.20 17.92
N SER A 580 -33.88 -10.51 19.04
CA SER A 580 -34.11 -9.06 19.13
C SER A 580 -33.30 -8.26 18.09
N LEU A 581 -32.04 -8.63 17.88
CA LEU A 581 -31.17 -8.02 16.86
C LEU A 581 -31.69 -8.31 15.44
N ALA A 582 -32.21 -9.52 15.20
CA ALA A 582 -32.80 -9.89 13.93
C ALA A 582 -34.06 -9.06 13.61
N ASP A 583 -34.98 -8.97 14.57
CA ASP A 583 -36.23 -8.20 14.43
C ASP A 583 -35.93 -6.71 14.17
N GLU A 584 -34.97 -6.15 14.89
CA GLU A 584 -34.52 -4.76 14.68
C GLU A 584 -33.96 -4.57 13.27
N ALA A 585 -32.98 -5.40 12.87
CA ALA A 585 -32.35 -5.31 11.55
C ALA A 585 -33.37 -5.44 10.41
N ILE A 586 -34.29 -6.41 10.51
CA ILE A 586 -35.36 -6.63 9.53
C ILE A 586 -36.32 -5.44 9.48
N SER A 587 -36.67 -4.86 10.64
CA SER A 587 -37.56 -3.69 10.70
C SER A 587 -36.97 -2.46 10.02
N LEU A 588 -35.64 -2.32 10.05
CA LEU A 588 -34.89 -1.27 9.37
C LEU A 588 -34.63 -1.58 7.88
N GLY A 589 -35.04 -2.76 7.40
CA GLY A 589 -34.88 -3.18 6.01
C GLY A 589 -33.49 -3.70 5.66
N TYR A 590 -32.65 -3.99 6.66
CA TYR A 590 -31.35 -4.61 6.45
C TYR A 590 -31.48 -6.09 6.11
N LYS A 591 -30.58 -6.56 5.25
CA LYS A 591 -30.49 -7.95 4.81
C LYS A 591 -29.04 -8.31 4.44
N PRO A 592 -28.65 -9.58 4.53
CA PRO A 592 -27.31 -10.00 4.16
C PRO A 592 -27.09 -9.94 2.66
N THR A 593 -25.81 -9.87 2.28
CA THR A 593 -25.38 -10.16 0.91
C THR A 593 -25.10 -11.65 0.73
N ASP A 594 -24.61 -12.33 1.78
CA ASP A 594 -24.44 -13.79 1.81
C ASP A 594 -25.63 -14.44 2.55
N PRO A 595 -26.50 -15.20 1.87
CA PRO A 595 -27.65 -15.84 2.51
C PRO A 595 -27.31 -16.78 3.68
N SER A 596 -26.06 -17.26 3.79
CA SER A 596 -25.62 -18.08 4.93
C SER A 596 -25.57 -17.30 6.25
N GLU A 597 -25.49 -15.98 6.19
CA GLU A 597 -25.55 -15.11 7.38
C GLU A 597 -26.94 -15.13 8.05
N TRP A 598 -27.97 -15.66 7.39
CA TRP A 598 -29.27 -15.91 8.02
C TRP A 598 -29.24 -17.08 9.01
N PHE A 599 -28.25 -17.96 8.97
CA PHE A 599 -28.25 -19.21 9.74
C PHE A 599 -28.30 -18.99 11.26
N VAL A 600 -27.54 -18.02 11.78
CA VAL A 600 -27.56 -17.66 13.21
C VAL A 600 -28.97 -17.24 13.67
N PHE A 601 -29.67 -16.48 12.82
CA PHE A 601 -31.02 -16.01 13.11
C PHE A 601 -32.07 -17.11 12.96
N ILE A 602 -31.97 -17.94 11.91
CA ILE A 602 -32.84 -19.11 11.71
C ILE A 602 -32.77 -20.04 12.91
N LYS A 603 -31.55 -20.34 13.39
CA LYS A 603 -31.34 -21.16 14.58
C LYS A 603 -31.98 -20.53 15.82
N ALA A 604 -31.73 -19.24 16.06
CA ALA A 604 -32.27 -18.55 17.22
C ALA A 604 -33.81 -18.45 17.22
N TYR A 605 -34.45 -18.14 16.09
CA TYR A 605 -35.91 -18.15 15.98
C TYR A 605 -36.48 -19.53 16.26
N ALA A 606 -35.83 -20.59 15.77
CA ALA A 606 -36.31 -21.95 15.99
C ALA A 606 -36.18 -22.36 17.47
N LEU A 607 -35.04 -22.08 18.11
CA LEU A 607 -34.79 -22.42 19.52
C LEU A 607 -35.63 -21.61 20.51
N THR A 608 -36.06 -20.40 20.14
CA THR A 608 -36.95 -19.56 20.94
C THR A 608 -38.44 -19.84 20.70
N GLY A 609 -38.78 -20.81 19.85
CA GLY A 609 -40.14 -21.27 19.58
C GLY A 609 -40.87 -20.53 18.45
N ASN A 610 -40.21 -19.58 17.76
CA ASN A 610 -40.77 -18.90 16.59
C ASN A 610 -40.44 -19.66 15.30
N ILE A 611 -40.87 -20.94 15.22
CA ILE A 611 -40.56 -21.85 14.10
C ILE A 611 -41.01 -21.25 12.76
N ARG A 612 -42.16 -20.60 12.72
CA ARG A 612 -42.72 -20.00 11.49
C ARG A 612 -41.81 -18.91 10.91
N ALA A 613 -41.15 -18.11 11.75
CA ALA A 613 -40.18 -17.12 11.28
C ALA A 613 -38.92 -17.80 10.75
N ALA A 614 -38.41 -18.81 11.45
CA ALA A 614 -37.27 -19.61 11.01
C ALA A 614 -37.52 -20.27 9.64
N GLU A 615 -38.70 -20.86 9.42
CA GLU A 615 -39.09 -21.46 8.14
C GLU A 615 -39.18 -20.44 7.00
N LYS A 616 -39.77 -19.27 7.28
CA LYS A 616 -39.89 -18.19 6.30
C LYS A 616 -38.52 -17.68 5.86
N LEU A 617 -37.61 -17.45 6.81
CA LEU A 617 -36.23 -17.03 6.51
C LEU A 617 -35.46 -18.13 5.76
N SER A 618 -35.62 -19.38 6.16
CA SER A 618 -35.01 -20.54 5.49
C SER A 618 -35.44 -20.63 4.01
N THR A 619 -36.73 -20.44 3.74
CA THR A 619 -37.27 -20.46 2.37
C THR A 619 -36.75 -19.28 1.56
N ALA A 620 -36.69 -18.08 2.15
CA ALA A 620 -36.15 -16.89 1.50
C ALA A 620 -34.66 -17.06 1.15
N ALA A 621 -33.85 -17.55 2.09
CA ALA A 621 -32.42 -17.79 1.88
C ALA A 621 -32.16 -18.84 0.78
N LEU A 622 -32.95 -19.93 0.75
CA LEU A 622 -32.85 -20.95 -0.32
C LEU A 622 -33.31 -20.43 -1.69
N ALA A 623 -34.25 -19.50 -1.72
CA ALA A 623 -34.69 -18.88 -2.97
C ALA A 623 -33.62 -17.95 -3.54
N GLU A 624 -32.82 -17.33 -2.68
CA GLU A 624 -31.69 -16.49 -3.07
C GLU A 624 -30.47 -17.32 -3.51
N ASP A 625 -30.10 -18.35 -2.74
CA ASP A 625 -29.05 -19.28 -3.14
C ASP A 625 -29.35 -20.74 -2.73
N ALA A 626 -29.80 -21.54 -3.69
CA ALA A 626 -30.09 -22.95 -3.48
C ALA A 626 -28.86 -23.79 -3.08
N ARG A 627 -27.63 -23.29 -3.30
CA ARG A 627 -26.39 -24.00 -2.96
C ARG A 627 -26.22 -24.12 -1.44
N ILE A 628 -26.83 -23.25 -0.65
CA ILE A 628 -26.68 -23.27 0.82
C ILE A 628 -27.50 -24.39 1.49
N ARG A 629 -28.31 -25.15 0.73
CA ARG A 629 -29.23 -26.16 1.26
C ARG A 629 -28.59 -27.15 2.21
N LYS A 630 -27.41 -27.68 1.87
CA LYS A 630 -26.71 -28.65 2.73
C LYS A 630 -26.42 -28.02 4.11
N SER A 631 -25.82 -26.84 4.12
CA SER A 631 -25.51 -26.07 5.33
C SER A 631 -26.77 -25.73 6.13
N LEU A 632 -27.84 -25.31 5.46
CA LEU A 632 -29.12 -25.02 6.09
C LEU A 632 -29.72 -26.28 6.75
N CYS A 633 -29.61 -27.44 6.10
CA CYS A 633 -30.07 -28.69 6.67
C CYS A 633 -29.29 -29.06 7.92
N THR A 634 -27.97 -28.89 7.92
CA THR A 634 -27.15 -29.06 9.12
C THR A 634 -27.62 -28.16 10.26
N VAL A 635 -27.98 -26.89 9.99
CA VAL A 635 -28.53 -25.98 11.01
C VAL A 635 -29.86 -26.50 11.59
N TRP A 636 -30.79 -26.95 10.74
CA TRP A 636 -32.07 -27.52 11.22
C TRP A 636 -31.92 -28.85 11.95
N GLU A 637 -30.95 -29.68 11.56
CA GLU A 637 -30.59 -30.92 12.26
C GLU A 637 -30.06 -30.62 13.66
N GLN A 638 -29.22 -29.59 13.82
CA GLN A 638 -28.76 -29.11 15.13
C GLN A 638 -29.92 -28.60 15.98
N VAL A 639 -30.80 -27.77 15.41
CA VAL A 639 -32.01 -27.29 16.09
C VAL A 639 -32.86 -28.46 16.59
N HIS A 640 -32.97 -29.54 15.80
CA HIS A 640 -33.73 -30.73 16.22
C HIS A 640 -33.13 -31.37 17.48
N VAL A 641 -31.80 -31.43 17.57
CA VAL A 641 -31.07 -31.96 18.75
C VAL A 641 -31.17 -31.02 19.95
N ASP A 642 -31.07 -29.71 19.72
CA ASP A 642 -30.97 -28.69 20.77
C ASP A 642 -32.34 -28.21 21.29
N SER A 643 -33.44 -28.50 20.59
CA SER A 643 -34.78 -28.00 20.96
C SER A 643 -35.36 -28.63 22.24
N LEU A 644 -36.13 -27.83 22.99
CA LEU A 644 -36.87 -28.28 24.17
C LEU A 644 -38.14 -29.06 23.75
N LYS A 645 -38.53 -30.07 24.54
CA LYS A 645 -39.71 -30.92 24.31
C LYS A 645 -40.96 -30.09 24.00
N GLY A 646 -41.50 -30.21 22.77
CA GLY A 646 -42.76 -29.58 22.36
C GLY A 646 -42.86 -29.16 20.89
N SER A 647 -41.73 -28.89 20.22
CA SER A 647 -41.66 -28.43 18.81
C SER A 647 -41.13 -29.49 17.82
N GLU A 648 -40.94 -30.74 18.27
CA GLU A 648 -40.32 -31.82 17.47
C GLU A 648 -41.04 -32.06 16.13
N ASN A 649 -42.37 -32.06 16.13
CA ASN A 649 -43.16 -32.29 14.92
C ASN A 649 -43.00 -31.16 13.89
N GLU A 650 -42.95 -29.90 14.34
CA GLU A 650 -42.79 -28.74 13.47
C GLU A 650 -41.38 -28.71 12.87
N ILE A 651 -40.36 -29.03 13.67
CA ILE A 651 -38.96 -29.12 13.21
C ILE A 651 -38.79 -30.26 12.20
N GLN A 652 -39.38 -31.43 12.45
CA GLN A 652 -39.35 -32.55 11.48
C GLN A 652 -40.06 -32.19 10.18
N GLN A 653 -41.19 -31.48 10.25
CA GLN A 653 -41.88 -30.99 9.07
C GLN A 653 -41.03 -29.98 8.28
N ALA A 654 -40.30 -29.08 8.96
CA ALA A 654 -39.36 -28.16 8.32
C ALA A 654 -38.23 -28.91 7.59
N LEU A 655 -37.60 -29.91 8.24
CA LEU A 655 -36.56 -30.76 7.63
C LEU A 655 -37.05 -31.45 6.35
N LEU A 656 -38.27 -32.00 6.36
CA LEU A 656 -38.90 -32.61 5.18
C LEU A 656 -39.17 -31.56 4.08
N THR A 657 -39.66 -30.38 4.47
CA THR A 657 -39.97 -29.27 3.55
C THR A 657 -38.73 -28.79 2.81
N PHE A 658 -37.60 -28.68 3.51
CA PHE A 658 -36.33 -28.26 2.92
C PHE A 658 -35.58 -29.38 2.20
N LYS A 659 -36.14 -30.60 2.17
CA LYS A 659 -35.55 -31.80 1.57
C LYS A 659 -34.18 -32.11 2.17
N CYS A 660 -34.07 -31.95 3.49
CA CYS A 660 -32.93 -32.40 4.27
C CYS A 660 -33.01 -33.93 4.36
N ASN A 661 -32.43 -34.58 3.36
CA ASN A 661 -32.50 -36.03 3.23
C ASN A 661 -31.22 -36.60 3.85
N PRO A 662 -31.31 -37.63 4.72
CA PRO A 662 -30.13 -38.35 5.17
C PRO A 662 -29.62 -39.16 3.97
N GLN A 663 -28.47 -38.78 3.43
CA GLN A 663 -27.66 -39.67 2.60
C GLN A 663 -26.48 -40.15 3.41
#